data_AF-A0A961IID2-F1
#
_entry.id   AF-A0A961IID2-F1
#
_cell.length_a   1.000
_cell.length_b   1.000
_cell.length_c   1.000
_cell.angle_alpha   90.00
_cell.angle_beta   90.00
_cell.angle_gamma   90.00
#
_symmetry.space_group_name_H-M   'P 1'
#
loop_
_entity.id
_entity.type
_entity.pdbx_description
1 polymer ?
#
loop_
_entity_poly.entity_id
_entity_poly.type
_entity_poly.pdbx_seq_one_letter_code
_entity_poly.pdbx_strand_id
1 'polypeptide(L)'
;MSILHKIQPGLRGKLSLFMGVMLFALIGIILAIVLRLQRETLASVAEQEVSRFLRPVETLSLDVDTVVENLIRLETLRLRIEQHERDFKNEQPDYYQRYFTENHINQAEREFRRQIKAGYRDEELSEDKWEVYRSLARWFAYNPRHTPGAQDTYEIRRHALEWKIREEFDYKNRIAIAFQPLDLARYRSESITLGRMIRFDTRDAAPPEKRRSAINSFVWGQVPEFHGAMDDIHEPFQAGEPMIEPLRLQYETEQANYFLVFRTLYRNPPVSERARIVKEVLNADAPSIWKQYAIQEGEIISRLRGLAEAIRARREKLRAEDPPTPIPRDAEILKLYAEYATEIQNRRQLVDEFRIQVFEKKDPVFASKLEDLNALRDELQQLPDDATEEQKSQILERIGELKKVIDERSVSFTREDAVADAFEHMRDAALYYDVKIPYRPDQNLYQKYGNDPGLRRDLTYYRQNLREWILKPYNELYANEYRVGWGLLAMTRSEAEERMFELDTTPLRELYDQLLFENAAGFTRILMDETESRDRLIANRDRLLDTALSIGLRIIFLSFLLSGVLVAVIQRIIAGARRVGQGDLKVRFDYSGRDELGSLTESLNSMVHGLREREELRGELSAAEEIQKRLIPQGIPQSFEEYVSYGMFYKAMHGVGGDYFDFIPISRDEMAICVADVSNHGVGPALVMTLMRSHLHTILKRGEKDPYRIALELNERTYAETPENIFITLFLGIYNRKSGEMIYVSAGHNPPYVYRYKSESLETVPAGGMPIGAVDNELFSSIVKNQKAGLAAGDLFFQYTDGVNEAMNALDHLYGNERLEKILLAMGRKKPEAIIQTIASDVERFTGKALLIDGPSELNDDIAMLAFRRLK
;
A
#
# COMPACT_ATOMS: atom_id res chain seq x y z
N MET A 1 -34.47 18.27 4.33
CA MET A 1 -34.60 19.01 3.05
C MET A 1 -35.00 20.48 3.22
N SER A 2 -36.03 20.83 4.01
CA SER A 2 -36.48 22.24 4.17
C SER A 2 -35.48 23.18 4.90
N ILE A 3 -34.68 22.66 5.84
CA ILE A 3 -33.68 23.46 6.59
C ILE A 3 -32.43 23.80 5.74
N LEU A 4 -32.10 22.97 4.74
CA LEU A 4 -30.95 23.18 3.85
C LEU A 4 -31.19 24.28 2.80
N HIS A 5 -32.44 24.67 2.54
CA HIS A 5 -32.77 25.65 1.50
C HIS A 5 -32.77 27.11 2.01
N LYS A 6 -32.71 27.34 3.33
CA LYS A 6 -32.64 28.69 3.93
C LYS A 6 -31.22 29.21 4.12
N ILE A 7 -30.20 28.40 3.86
CA ILE A 7 -28.80 28.84 3.82
C ILE A 7 -28.48 29.16 2.37
N GLN A 8 -28.75 30.39 1.91
CA GLN A 8 -28.07 30.87 0.70
C GLN A 8 -26.57 30.68 0.92
N PRO A 9 -25.84 29.91 0.11
CA PRO A 9 -24.46 29.63 0.40
C PRO A 9 -23.64 30.84 -0.03
N GLY A 10 -23.56 31.83 0.87
CA GLY A 10 -22.45 32.78 0.86
C GLY A 10 -21.13 32.01 0.85
N LEU A 11 -20.03 32.70 0.50
CA LEU A 11 -18.69 32.10 0.38
C LEU A 11 -18.36 31.10 1.50
N ARG A 12 -18.83 31.37 2.73
CA ARG A 12 -18.76 30.50 3.91
C ARG A 12 -19.29 29.07 3.68
N GLY A 13 -20.50 28.93 3.12
CA GLY A 13 -21.11 27.62 2.89
C GLY A 13 -20.38 26.82 1.81
N LYS A 14 -19.91 27.49 0.75
CA LYS A 14 -19.19 26.84 -0.35
C LYS A 14 -17.77 26.41 0.06
N LEU A 15 -17.03 27.26 0.78
CA LEU A 15 -15.70 26.91 1.28
C LEU A 15 -15.78 25.80 2.34
N SER A 16 -16.76 25.89 3.26
CA SER A 16 -17.00 24.86 4.27
C SER A 16 -17.35 23.51 3.64
N LEU A 17 -18.18 23.50 2.58
CA LEU A 17 -18.53 22.28 1.86
C LEU A 17 -17.30 21.69 1.14
N PHE A 18 -16.53 22.52 0.43
CA PHE A 18 -15.32 22.09 -0.26
C PHE A 18 -14.27 21.50 0.69
N MET A 19 -13.99 22.21 1.79
CA MET A 19 -13.03 21.75 2.80
C MET A 19 -13.53 20.46 3.48
N GLY A 20 -14.84 20.37 3.77
CA GLY A 20 -15.46 19.16 4.32
C GLY A 20 -15.35 17.94 3.39
N VAL A 21 -15.56 18.12 2.08
CA VAL A 21 -15.44 17.03 1.09
C VAL A 21 -14.00 16.54 0.94
N MET A 22 -13.04 17.46 0.82
CA MET A 22 -11.62 17.08 0.72
C MET A 22 -11.14 16.31 1.95
N LEU A 23 -11.62 16.72 3.11
CA LEU A 23 -11.21 16.10 4.35
C LEU A 23 -11.86 14.74 4.60
N PHE A 24 -13.12 14.57 4.18
CA PHE A 24 -13.78 13.27 4.17
C PHE A 24 -13.03 12.27 3.27
N ALA A 25 -12.57 12.72 2.09
CA ALA A 25 -11.76 11.91 1.20
C ALA A 25 -10.41 11.52 1.85
N LEU A 26 -9.73 12.44 2.53
CA LEU A 26 -8.47 12.17 3.22
C LEU A 26 -8.64 11.15 4.35
N ILE A 27 -9.71 11.29 5.16
CA ILE A 27 -10.03 10.34 6.23
C ILE A 27 -10.33 8.95 5.65
N GLY A 28 -11.06 8.88 4.54
CA GLY A 28 -11.31 7.61 3.84
C GLY A 28 -10.02 6.93 3.39
N ILE A 29 -9.06 7.70 2.87
CA ILE A 29 -7.74 7.17 2.46
C ILE A 29 -6.94 6.68 3.67
N ILE A 30 -6.88 7.45 4.76
CA ILE A 30 -6.16 7.06 5.97
C ILE A 30 -6.77 5.80 6.59
N LEU A 31 -8.10 5.72 6.65
CA LEU A 31 -8.80 4.54 7.16
C LEU A 31 -8.50 3.30 6.31
N ALA A 32 -8.48 3.43 4.98
CA ALA A 32 -8.12 2.34 4.08
C ALA A 32 -6.67 1.86 4.29
N ILE A 33 -5.73 2.80 4.50
CA ILE A 33 -4.32 2.49 4.79
C ILE A 33 -4.17 1.75 6.12
N VAL A 34 -4.84 2.23 7.17
CA VAL A 34 -4.80 1.61 8.50
C VAL A 34 -5.39 0.20 8.49
N LEU A 35 -6.54 0.02 7.83
CA LEU A 35 -7.17 -1.30 7.69
C LEU A 35 -6.28 -2.28 6.93
N ARG A 36 -5.57 -1.81 5.91
CA ARG A 36 -4.59 -2.63 5.16
C ARG A 36 -3.41 -3.04 6.03
N LEU A 37 -2.81 -2.09 6.75
CA LEU A 37 -1.67 -2.34 7.65
C LEU A 37 -2.03 -3.32 8.78
N GLN A 38 -3.23 -3.21 9.35
CA GLN A 38 -3.72 -4.16 10.35
C GLN A 38 -3.87 -5.57 9.77
N ARG A 39 -4.42 -5.70 8.55
CA ARG A 39 -4.56 -7.00 7.90
C ARG A 39 -3.20 -7.69 7.67
N GLU A 40 -2.20 -6.92 7.27
CA GLU A 40 -0.83 -7.42 7.05
C GLU A 40 -0.12 -7.81 8.36
N THR A 41 -0.35 -7.07 9.45
CA THR A 41 0.22 -7.41 10.78
C THR A 41 -0.46 -8.60 11.44
N LEU A 42 -1.75 -8.82 11.20
CA LEU A 42 -2.47 -9.98 11.74
C LEU A 42 -2.08 -11.28 11.03
N ALA A 43 -1.89 -11.23 9.71
CA ALA A 43 -1.42 -12.38 8.95
C ALA A 43 -0.06 -12.88 9.48
N SER A 44 0.86 -11.95 9.79
CA SER A 44 2.17 -12.30 10.32
C SER A 44 2.12 -12.77 11.77
N VAL A 45 1.26 -12.21 12.63
CA VAL A 45 1.08 -12.68 14.02
C VAL A 45 0.44 -14.08 14.06
N ALA A 46 -0.58 -14.34 13.23
CA ALA A 46 -1.19 -15.67 13.12
C ALA A 46 -0.18 -16.73 12.67
N GLU A 47 0.65 -16.41 11.68
CA GLU A 47 1.71 -17.31 11.20
C GLU A 47 2.80 -17.54 12.28
N GLN A 48 3.11 -16.50 13.05
CA GLN A 48 4.06 -16.56 14.16
C GLN A 48 3.52 -17.33 15.38
N GLU A 49 2.23 -17.24 15.69
CA GLU A 49 1.57 -18.02 16.74
C GLU A 49 1.46 -19.49 16.34
N VAL A 50 1.03 -19.79 15.11
CA VAL A 50 0.98 -21.17 14.60
C VAL A 50 2.36 -21.82 14.65
N SER A 51 3.42 -21.11 14.24
CA SER A 51 4.79 -21.64 14.32
C SER A 51 5.34 -21.77 15.75
N ARG A 52 4.84 -20.98 16.72
CA ARG A 52 5.13 -21.14 18.15
C ARG A 52 4.40 -22.32 18.78
N PHE A 53 3.22 -22.70 18.28
CA PHE A 53 2.48 -23.87 18.75
C PHE A 53 3.00 -25.19 18.15
N LEU A 54 3.49 -25.16 16.90
CA LEU A 54 4.03 -26.35 16.25
C LEU A 54 5.36 -26.82 16.85
N ARG A 55 6.23 -25.88 17.25
CA ARG A 55 7.56 -26.20 17.82
C ARG A 55 7.50 -27.07 19.09
N PRO A 56 6.69 -26.76 20.10
CA PRO A 56 6.52 -27.58 21.30
C PRO A 56 5.94 -28.97 21.03
N VAL A 57 5.06 -29.12 20.02
CA VAL A 57 4.48 -30.43 19.66
C VAL A 57 5.54 -31.36 19.05
N GLU A 58 6.43 -30.81 18.22
CA GLU A 58 7.61 -31.54 17.72
C GLU A 58 8.56 -31.94 18.86
N THR A 59 8.67 -31.11 19.91
CA THR A 59 9.52 -31.42 21.07
C THR A 59 8.86 -32.44 22.03
N LEU A 60 7.55 -32.33 22.24
CA LEU A 60 6.77 -33.22 23.11
C LEU A 60 6.63 -34.63 22.52
N SER A 61 6.53 -34.74 21.19
CA SER A 61 6.60 -36.03 20.47
C SER A 61 7.92 -36.74 20.76
N LEU A 62 9.04 -36.02 20.65
CA LEU A 62 10.38 -36.58 20.93
C LEU A 62 10.53 -37.03 22.40
N ASP A 63 9.98 -36.27 23.36
CA ASP A 63 10.09 -36.57 24.78
C ASP A 63 9.17 -37.72 25.23
N VAL A 64 7.94 -37.80 24.70
CA VAL A 64 7.01 -38.90 25.01
C VAL A 64 7.51 -40.22 24.44
N ASP A 65 8.06 -40.22 23.22
CA ASP A 65 8.68 -41.40 22.61
C ASP A 65 9.84 -41.93 23.45
N THR A 66 10.68 -41.03 23.98
CA THR A 66 11.83 -41.39 24.82
C THR A 66 11.40 -41.94 26.19
N VAL A 67 10.31 -41.41 26.78
CA VAL A 67 9.78 -41.89 28.07
C VAL A 67 9.07 -43.23 27.93
N VAL A 68 8.27 -43.42 26.87
CA VAL A 68 7.59 -44.70 26.58
C VAL A 68 8.61 -45.80 26.27
N GLU A 69 9.65 -45.49 25.48
CA GLU A 69 10.70 -46.45 25.16
C GLU A 69 11.48 -46.91 26.40
N ASN A 70 11.77 -46.00 27.34
CA ASN A 70 12.47 -46.35 28.58
C ASN A 70 11.59 -47.11 29.59
N LEU A 71 10.28 -46.83 29.64
CA LEU A 71 9.32 -47.57 30.48
C LEU A 71 9.11 -49.00 29.96
N ILE A 72 9.00 -49.18 28.64
CA ILE A 72 8.91 -50.51 28.02
C ILE A 72 10.19 -51.30 28.27
N ARG A 73 11.38 -50.68 28.18
CA ARG A 73 12.66 -51.35 28.48
C ARG A 73 12.75 -51.83 29.94
N LEU A 74 12.23 -51.05 30.89
CA LEU A 74 12.21 -51.41 32.30
C LEU A 74 11.26 -52.58 32.58
N GLU A 75 10.04 -52.58 32.03
CA GLU A 75 9.09 -53.68 32.23
C GLU A 75 9.57 -54.98 31.54
N THR A 76 10.19 -54.85 30.38
CA THR A 76 10.78 -55.99 29.65
C THR A 76 11.99 -56.58 30.37
N LEU A 77 12.74 -55.78 31.14
CA LEU A 77 13.84 -56.26 31.98
C LEU A 77 13.30 -57.02 33.19
N ARG A 78 12.27 -56.49 33.87
CA ARG A 78 11.60 -57.16 34.99
C ARG A 78 11.05 -58.52 34.58
N LEU A 79 10.29 -58.58 33.50
CA LEU A 79 9.69 -59.83 33.01
C LEU A 79 10.75 -60.87 32.61
N ARG A 80 11.89 -60.44 32.05
CA ARG A 80 13.02 -61.33 31.74
C ARG A 80 13.70 -61.90 32.98
N ILE A 81 13.83 -61.12 34.05
CA ILE A 81 14.37 -61.61 35.32
C ILE A 81 13.41 -62.64 35.94
N GLU A 82 12.10 -62.38 35.94
CA GLU A 82 11.08 -63.31 36.43
C GLU A 82 10.99 -64.59 35.57
N GLN A 83 11.25 -64.48 34.26
CA GLN A 83 11.32 -65.62 33.35
C GLN A 83 12.56 -66.47 33.64
N HIS A 84 13.75 -65.87 33.71
CA HIS A 84 14.99 -66.60 34.03
C HIS A 84 14.99 -67.22 35.41
N GLU A 85 14.34 -66.59 36.40
CA GLU A 85 14.17 -67.19 37.72
C GLU A 85 13.31 -68.48 37.64
N ARG A 86 12.24 -68.46 36.83
CA ARG A 86 11.40 -69.64 36.59
C ARG A 86 12.15 -70.72 35.81
N ASP A 87 12.89 -70.34 34.78
CA ASP A 87 13.64 -71.28 33.94
C ASP A 87 14.74 -71.99 34.74
N PHE A 88 15.48 -71.26 35.59
CA PHE A 88 16.51 -71.86 36.45
C PHE A 88 15.96 -72.77 37.53
N LYS A 89 14.82 -72.38 38.12
CA LYS A 89 14.10 -73.21 39.09
C LYS A 89 13.70 -74.55 38.48
N ASN A 90 13.44 -74.57 37.18
CA ASN A 90 13.08 -75.77 36.43
C ASN A 90 14.29 -76.57 35.93
N GLU A 91 15.38 -75.90 35.50
CA GLU A 91 16.57 -76.55 34.93
C GLU A 91 17.53 -77.12 35.99
N GLN A 92 17.67 -76.47 37.14
CA GLN A 92 18.61 -76.85 38.21
C GLN A 92 17.90 -76.84 39.60
N PRO A 93 16.85 -77.65 39.80
CA PRO A 93 16.00 -77.57 40.99
C PRO A 93 16.77 -77.81 42.30
N ASP A 94 17.76 -78.71 42.30
CA ASP A 94 18.60 -78.98 43.47
C ASP A 94 19.55 -77.82 43.79
N TYR A 95 20.03 -77.09 42.79
CA TYR A 95 20.91 -75.93 42.97
C TYR A 95 20.11 -74.70 43.40
N TYR A 96 18.92 -74.51 42.83
CA TYR A 96 17.96 -73.49 43.24
C TYR A 96 17.53 -73.70 44.71
N GLN A 97 17.18 -74.92 45.13
CA GLN A 97 16.86 -75.17 46.54
C GLN A 97 18.05 -75.02 47.50
N ARG A 98 19.28 -75.34 47.06
CA ARG A 98 20.48 -75.30 47.92
C ARG A 98 21.07 -73.90 48.09
N TYR A 99 20.93 -73.01 47.10
CA TYR A 99 21.50 -71.66 47.12
C TYR A 99 20.46 -70.52 47.17
N PHE A 100 19.24 -70.70 46.67
CA PHE A 100 18.12 -69.74 46.78
C PHE A 100 17.18 -70.06 47.96
N THR A 101 17.74 -70.27 49.14
CA THR A 101 16.95 -70.27 50.38
C THR A 101 16.64 -68.84 50.79
N GLU A 102 15.49 -68.64 51.46
CA GLU A 102 15.08 -67.35 52.01
C GLU A 102 16.22 -66.70 52.82
N ASN A 103 17.05 -67.49 53.49
CA ASN A 103 18.22 -67.02 54.23
C ASN A 103 19.32 -66.35 53.37
N HIS A 104 19.62 -66.84 52.16
CA HIS A 104 20.65 -66.25 51.29
C HIS A 104 20.16 -65.01 50.55
N ILE A 105 18.90 -65.01 50.09
CA ILE A 105 18.24 -63.82 49.54
C ILE A 105 18.17 -62.74 50.63
N ASN A 106 17.76 -63.11 51.85
CA ASN A 106 17.75 -62.22 52.99
C ASN A 106 19.18 -61.80 53.42
N GLN A 107 20.22 -62.57 53.14
CA GLN A 107 21.62 -62.20 53.46
C GLN A 107 22.18 -61.22 52.42
N ALA A 108 21.95 -61.45 51.13
CA ALA A 108 22.28 -60.53 50.05
C ALA A 108 21.49 -59.22 50.19
N GLU A 109 20.19 -59.31 50.50
CA GLU A 109 19.35 -58.16 50.79
C GLU A 109 19.80 -57.43 52.06
N ARG A 110 20.24 -58.14 53.12
CA ARG A 110 20.83 -57.52 54.32
C ARG A 110 22.18 -56.84 54.02
N GLU A 111 23.05 -57.42 53.20
CA GLU A 111 24.28 -56.76 52.75
C GLU A 111 23.98 -55.51 51.91
N PHE A 112 23.05 -55.61 50.96
CA PHE A 112 22.63 -54.50 50.11
C PHE A 112 22.01 -53.38 50.94
N ARG A 113 21.13 -53.72 51.90
CA ARG A 113 20.58 -52.81 52.92
C ARG A 113 21.68 -52.18 53.78
N ARG A 114 22.72 -52.94 54.17
CA ARG A 114 23.84 -52.47 55.01
C ARG A 114 24.78 -51.54 54.24
N GLN A 115 25.04 -51.80 52.96
CA GLN A 115 25.86 -50.95 52.08
C GLN A 115 25.12 -49.67 51.67
N ILE A 116 23.81 -49.73 51.40
CA ILE A 116 22.99 -48.54 51.17
C ILE A 116 22.88 -47.67 52.43
N LYS A 117 22.67 -48.27 53.62
CA LYS A 117 22.69 -47.52 54.90
C LYS A 117 24.05 -46.92 55.25
N ALA A 118 25.15 -47.41 54.67
CA ALA A 118 26.49 -46.84 54.86
C ALA A 118 26.75 -45.60 53.98
N GLY A 119 26.03 -45.46 52.86
CA GLY A 119 26.20 -44.35 51.91
C GLY A 119 25.07 -43.31 51.90
N TYR A 120 23.88 -43.66 52.38
CA TYR A 120 22.71 -42.78 52.43
C TYR A 120 22.15 -42.76 53.85
N ARG A 121 22.11 -41.57 54.48
CA ARG A 121 21.36 -41.33 55.70
C ARG A 121 19.99 -40.77 55.30
N ASP A 122 18.96 -41.42 55.82
CA ASP A 122 17.54 -41.07 55.73
C ASP A 122 16.82 -41.33 54.39
N GLU A 123 16.01 -42.40 54.37
CA GLU A 123 14.55 -42.39 54.18
C GLU A 123 14.02 -43.82 53.96
N GLU A 124 12.83 -44.13 54.49
CA GLU A 124 12.18 -45.43 54.34
C GLU A 124 11.71 -45.65 52.89
N LEU A 125 12.41 -46.54 52.17
CA LEU A 125 12.03 -46.99 50.83
C LEU A 125 10.69 -47.76 50.87
N SER A 126 9.76 -47.43 49.96
CA SER A 126 8.47 -48.12 49.78
C SER A 126 8.64 -49.57 49.28
N GLU A 127 7.69 -50.46 49.61
CA GLU A 127 7.68 -51.90 49.25
C GLU A 127 7.94 -52.15 47.75
N ASP A 128 7.27 -51.41 46.85
CA ASP A 128 7.45 -51.57 45.40
C ASP A 128 8.86 -51.22 44.91
N LYS A 129 9.58 -50.33 45.62
CA LYS A 129 10.98 -50.00 45.32
C LYS A 129 11.90 -51.13 45.76
N TRP A 130 11.59 -51.79 46.88
CA TRP A 130 12.34 -52.96 47.33
C TRP A 130 12.24 -54.14 46.37
N GLU A 131 11.16 -54.28 45.62
CA GLU A 131 10.98 -55.38 44.67
C GLU A 131 11.98 -55.33 43.50
N VAL A 132 12.27 -54.14 42.97
CA VAL A 132 13.28 -53.95 41.91
C VAL A 132 14.68 -54.27 42.42
N TYR A 133 15.00 -53.86 43.66
CA TYR A 133 16.28 -54.20 44.29
C TYR A 133 16.39 -55.69 44.64
N ARG A 134 15.29 -56.33 45.04
CA ARG A 134 15.20 -57.79 45.23
C ARG A 134 15.49 -58.53 43.93
N SER A 135 14.92 -58.08 42.81
CA SER A 135 15.15 -58.66 41.48
C SER A 135 16.60 -58.52 41.01
N LEU A 136 17.24 -57.39 41.29
CA LEU A 136 18.68 -57.19 41.04
C LEU A 136 19.57 -58.03 41.97
N ALA A 137 19.21 -58.17 43.25
CA ALA A 137 19.92 -59.04 44.19
C ALA A 137 19.81 -60.52 43.79
N ARG A 138 18.65 -60.96 43.28
CA ARG A 138 18.45 -62.29 42.69
C ARG A 138 19.34 -62.49 41.46
N TRP A 139 19.46 -61.49 40.59
CA TRP A 139 20.35 -61.55 39.44
C TRP A 139 21.84 -61.65 39.82
N PHE A 140 22.28 -60.91 40.85
CA PHE A 140 23.65 -61.00 41.36
C PHE A 140 23.95 -62.36 42.01
N ALA A 141 22.99 -62.93 42.74
CA ALA A 141 23.11 -64.29 43.28
C ALA A 141 23.19 -65.37 42.19
N TYR A 142 22.67 -65.07 40.99
CA TYR A 142 22.58 -65.98 39.85
C TYR A 142 23.87 -66.12 39.03
N ASN A 143 24.78 -65.15 39.11
CA ASN A 143 25.98 -65.11 38.25
C ASN A 143 27.33 -65.29 38.99
N PRO A 144 27.55 -66.37 39.77
CA PRO A 144 28.88 -66.74 40.22
C PRO A 144 29.42 -67.87 39.34
N ARG A 145 30.52 -67.68 38.59
CA ARG A 145 31.28 -68.86 38.11
C ARG A 145 32.78 -68.69 38.31
N HIS A 146 33.29 -69.59 39.16
CA HIS A 146 34.67 -69.92 39.51
C HIS A 146 35.62 -69.83 38.30
N THR A 147 36.88 -69.37 38.39
CA THR A 147 37.89 -69.67 39.44
C THR A 147 39.08 -68.64 39.38
N PRO A 148 40.09 -68.72 40.26
CA PRO A 148 40.54 -67.70 41.21
C PRO A 148 41.56 -66.65 40.70
N GLY A 149 41.50 -65.45 41.30
CA GLY A 149 42.42 -64.31 41.09
C GLY A 149 41.92 -63.36 39.99
N ALA A 150 41.76 -62.05 40.17
CA ALA A 150 42.11 -61.13 41.24
C ALA A 150 41.03 -60.04 41.32
N GLN A 151 41.03 -59.30 42.43
CA GLN A 151 40.07 -58.31 42.91
C GLN A 151 39.66 -57.15 41.94
N ASP A 152 40.12 -57.13 40.69
CA ASP A 152 39.93 -56.00 39.77
C ASP A 152 38.63 -56.07 38.94
N THR A 153 37.99 -57.23 38.79
CA THR A 153 36.73 -57.33 38.02
C THR A 153 35.50 -56.91 38.82
N TYR A 154 35.58 -56.91 40.16
CA TYR A 154 34.49 -56.51 41.05
C TYR A 154 34.42 -54.98 41.18
N GLU A 155 35.57 -54.31 41.36
CA GLU A 155 35.65 -52.85 41.47
C GLU A 155 35.28 -52.14 40.14
N ILE A 156 35.67 -52.68 38.98
CA ILE A 156 35.29 -52.11 37.67
C ILE A 156 33.78 -52.26 37.40
N ARG A 157 33.18 -53.40 37.76
CA ARG A 157 31.72 -53.62 37.63
C ARG A 157 30.93 -52.82 38.65
N ARG A 158 31.45 -52.67 39.86
CA ARG A 158 30.92 -51.82 40.92
C ARG A 158 30.96 -50.34 40.52
N HIS A 159 32.07 -49.82 39.99
CA HIS A 159 32.17 -48.43 39.55
C HIS A 159 31.31 -48.14 38.32
N ALA A 160 31.19 -49.05 37.35
CA ALA A 160 30.29 -48.88 36.20
C ALA A 160 28.81 -48.91 36.61
N LEU A 161 28.45 -49.73 37.59
CA LEU A 161 27.10 -49.82 38.13
C LEU A 161 26.78 -48.65 39.08
N GLU A 162 27.71 -48.24 39.95
CA GLU A 162 27.59 -47.06 40.81
C GLU A 162 27.52 -45.77 39.98
N TRP A 163 28.25 -45.67 38.87
CA TRP A 163 28.20 -44.52 37.95
C TRP A 163 26.85 -44.46 37.21
N LYS A 164 26.39 -45.58 36.63
CA LYS A 164 25.11 -45.66 35.91
C LYS A 164 23.89 -45.54 36.83
N ILE A 165 23.99 -46.05 38.07
CA ILE A 165 22.98 -45.84 39.12
C ILE A 165 23.00 -44.37 39.56
N ARG A 166 24.15 -43.73 39.79
CA ARG A 166 24.21 -42.28 40.14
C ARG A 166 23.61 -41.40 39.05
N GLU A 167 23.93 -41.66 37.79
CA GLU A 167 23.47 -40.86 36.64
C GLU A 167 21.95 -40.97 36.43
N GLU A 168 21.38 -42.18 36.63
CA GLU A 168 19.93 -42.39 36.46
C GLU A 168 19.10 -42.14 37.73
N PHE A 169 19.65 -42.30 38.95
CA PHE A 169 18.93 -41.97 40.19
C PHE A 169 18.75 -40.47 40.39
N ASP A 170 19.72 -39.65 39.97
CA ASP A 170 19.60 -38.18 40.04
C ASP A 170 18.52 -37.67 39.06
N TYR A 171 18.27 -38.42 37.98
CA TYR A 171 17.19 -38.19 37.02
C TYR A 171 15.82 -38.64 37.56
N LYS A 172 15.77 -39.78 38.27
CA LYS A 172 14.54 -40.36 38.83
C LYS A 172 13.99 -39.57 40.02
N ASN A 173 14.85 -38.97 40.86
CA ASN A 173 14.41 -38.15 42.00
C ASN A 173 13.69 -36.85 41.60
N ARG A 174 13.85 -36.38 40.36
CA ARG A 174 13.11 -35.21 39.85
C ARG A 174 11.71 -35.55 39.32
N ILE A 175 11.39 -36.83 39.10
CA ILE A 175 10.14 -37.25 38.43
C ILE A 175 9.26 -38.16 39.32
N ALA A 176 9.83 -38.84 40.31
CA ALA A 176 9.13 -39.88 41.09
C ALA A 176 8.16 -39.41 42.21
N ILE A 177 7.66 -38.16 42.18
CA ILE A 177 6.55 -37.72 43.05
C ILE A 177 5.17 -37.99 42.40
N ALA A 178 5.11 -38.37 41.11
CA ALA A 178 3.86 -38.19 40.37
C ALA A 178 2.89 -39.38 40.24
N PHE A 179 3.26 -40.66 40.10
CA PHE A 179 2.22 -41.68 39.75
C PHE A 179 2.46 -43.12 40.25
N GLN A 180 1.42 -43.68 40.88
CA GLN A 180 1.18 -45.09 41.23
C GLN A 180 0.31 -45.80 40.14
N PRO A 181 0.24 -47.15 40.09
CA PRO A 181 -0.11 -47.92 38.88
C PRO A 181 -1.63 -47.98 38.57
N LEU A 182 -1.97 -48.02 37.28
CA LEU A 182 -3.33 -48.22 36.77
C LEU A 182 -3.43 -49.54 35.99
N ASP A 183 -4.52 -50.25 36.28
CA ASP A 183 -4.93 -51.58 35.85
C ASP A 183 -5.23 -51.67 34.33
N LEU A 184 -4.50 -52.53 33.60
CA LEU A 184 -4.48 -52.62 32.13
C LEU A 184 -5.56 -53.53 31.52
N ALA A 185 -6.50 -54.06 32.30
CA ALA A 185 -7.52 -55.00 31.80
C ALA A 185 -8.77 -54.36 31.17
N ARG A 186 -8.85 -53.02 31.06
CA ARG A 186 -10.04 -52.30 30.55
C ARG A 186 -9.94 -51.69 29.14
N TYR A 187 -8.79 -51.76 28.47
CA TYR A 187 -8.53 -51.08 27.19
C TYR A 187 -8.96 -51.89 25.94
N ARG A 188 -10.24 -52.29 25.88
CA ARG A 188 -10.95 -52.52 24.62
C ARG A 188 -11.83 -51.28 24.37
N SER A 189 -11.80 -50.76 23.15
CA SER A 189 -12.45 -49.52 22.65
C SER A 189 -11.69 -48.22 22.94
N GLU A 190 -11.53 -47.42 21.88
CA GLU A 190 -11.08 -46.02 21.87
C GLU A 190 -9.61 -45.73 22.25
N SER A 191 -8.73 -45.69 21.25
CA SER A 191 -7.53 -44.84 21.33
C SER A 191 -7.88 -43.40 20.93
N ILE A 192 -8.67 -42.75 21.78
CA ILE A 192 -8.55 -41.31 22.02
C ILE A 192 -7.30 -41.16 22.89
N THR A 193 -6.13 -40.90 22.29
CA THR A 193 -4.97 -40.50 23.09
C THR A 193 -5.01 -38.99 23.28
N LEU A 194 -5.69 -38.63 24.36
CA LEU A 194 -5.79 -37.33 24.99
C LEU A 194 -4.38 -36.88 25.46
N GLY A 195 -3.65 -36.17 24.60
CA GLY A 195 -2.46 -35.42 24.98
C GLY A 195 -2.87 -34.17 25.77
N ARG A 196 -2.90 -34.29 27.09
CA ARG A 196 -3.18 -33.20 28.02
C ARG A 196 -2.05 -32.15 27.97
N MET A 197 -2.16 -31.16 27.09
CA MET A 197 -1.60 -29.81 27.31
C MET A 197 -2.63 -28.76 26.92
N ILE A 198 -3.69 -28.72 27.71
CA ILE A 198 -4.53 -27.54 27.81
C ILE A 198 -3.77 -26.55 28.70
N ARG A 199 -3.03 -25.61 28.10
CA ARG A 199 -2.71 -24.34 28.77
C ARG A 199 -3.85 -23.39 28.45
N PHE A 200 -4.82 -23.31 29.36
CA PHE A 200 -5.63 -22.11 29.49
C PHE A 200 -4.73 -21.00 30.02
N ASP A 201 -4.23 -20.11 29.17
CA ASP A 201 -3.83 -18.78 29.66
C ASP A 201 -5.11 -17.94 29.73
N THR A 202 -5.86 -18.11 30.81
CA THR A 202 -7.04 -17.29 31.11
C THR A 202 -6.72 -16.40 32.30
N ARG A 203 -5.91 -15.37 32.04
CA ARG A 203 -5.97 -14.16 32.86
C ARG A 203 -7.24 -13.41 32.46
N ASP A 204 -8.36 -13.87 33.03
CA ASP A 204 -9.49 -13.07 33.52
C ASP A 204 -10.87 -13.76 33.36
N ALA A 205 -11.47 -14.01 34.54
CA ALA A 205 -12.89 -14.04 34.87
C ALA A 205 -13.91 -14.86 34.03
N ALA A 206 -14.15 -16.12 34.43
CA ALA A 206 -15.49 -16.73 34.34
C ALA A 206 -15.72 -17.79 35.46
N PRO A 207 -16.93 -17.91 36.06
CA PRO A 207 -17.15 -18.79 37.22
C PRO A 207 -17.12 -20.30 36.93
N PRO A 208 -16.82 -21.16 37.92
CA PRO A 208 -16.51 -22.59 37.74
C PRO A 208 -17.66 -23.46 37.20
N GLU A 209 -18.92 -23.07 37.39
CA GLU A 209 -20.08 -23.92 37.07
C GLU A 209 -20.36 -23.99 35.56
N LYS A 210 -20.13 -22.92 34.79
CA LYS A 210 -20.26 -22.94 33.32
C LYS A 210 -19.16 -23.75 32.63
N ARG A 211 -17.97 -23.88 33.26
CA ARG A 211 -16.85 -24.70 32.76
C ARG A 211 -17.11 -26.21 32.83
N ARG A 212 -17.92 -26.68 33.79
CA ARG A 212 -18.28 -28.11 33.91
C ARG A 212 -19.33 -28.55 32.90
N SER A 213 -20.24 -27.66 32.49
CA SER A 213 -21.31 -27.98 31.53
C SER A 213 -20.78 -28.21 30.11
N ALA A 214 -19.82 -27.40 29.64
CA ALA A 214 -19.25 -27.52 28.30
C ALA A 214 -18.33 -28.75 28.14
N ILE A 215 -17.67 -29.17 29.21
CA ILE A 215 -16.82 -30.37 29.23
C ILE A 215 -17.68 -31.64 29.21
N ASN A 216 -18.81 -31.65 29.92
CA ASN A 216 -19.69 -32.82 29.96
C ASN A 216 -20.49 -33.04 28.66
N SER A 217 -20.79 -31.99 27.88
CA SER A 217 -21.47 -32.13 26.59
C SER A 217 -20.58 -32.62 25.44
N PHE A 218 -19.24 -32.61 25.61
CA PHE A 218 -18.29 -32.99 24.56
C PHE A 218 -17.65 -34.37 24.76
N VAL A 219 -17.68 -34.91 25.99
CA VAL A 219 -17.06 -36.21 26.34
C VAL A 219 -18.07 -37.36 26.30
N TRP A 220 -19.38 -37.09 26.40
CA TRP A 220 -20.42 -38.12 26.30
C TRP A 220 -21.56 -37.65 25.41
N GLY A 221 -21.91 -38.49 24.44
CA GLY A 221 -22.66 -38.13 23.25
C GLY A 221 -23.99 -37.41 23.47
N GLN A 222 -24.22 -36.37 22.66
CA GLN A 222 -25.50 -35.95 22.09
C GLN A 222 -25.26 -34.78 21.11
N VAL A 223 -24.63 -35.05 19.96
CA VAL A 223 -24.73 -34.18 18.78
C VAL A 223 -24.99 -35.08 17.57
N PRO A 224 -26.25 -35.20 17.11
CA PRO A 224 -26.64 -36.11 16.02
C PRO A 224 -25.99 -35.80 14.66
N GLU A 225 -25.36 -34.64 14.50
CA GLU A 225 -24.86 -34.15 13.21
C GLU A 225 -23.43 -34.61 12.86
N PHE A 226 -22.75 -35.36 13.73
CA PHE A 226 -21.40 -35.86 13.47
C PHE A 226 -21.31 -37.16 12.66
N HIS A 227 -22.44 -37.84 12.39
CA HIS A 227 -22.43 -39.08 11.60
C HIS A 227 -22.26 -38.83 10.10
N GLY A 228 -22.75 -37.70 9.57
CA GLY A 228 -22.68 -37.42 8.13
C GLY A 228 -21.28 -37.11 7.58
N ALA A 229 -20.34 -36.69 8.44
CA ALA A 229 -18.99 -36.29 8.01
C ALA A 229 -17.98 -37.45 7.99
N MET A 230 -18.32 -38.63 8.53
CA MET A 230 -17.51 -39.85 8.31
C MET A 230 -17.76 -40.44 6.92
N ASP A 231 -18.97 -40.26 6.38
CA ASP A 231 -19.34 -40.74 5.04
C ASP A 231 -18.64 -39.95 3.92
N ASP A 232 -18.32 -38.66 4.12
CA ASP A 232 -17.55 -37.86 3.15
C ASP A 232 -16.03 -38.13 3.18
N ILE A 233 -15.54 -38.91 4.15
CA ILE A 233 -14.15 -39.41 4.21
C ILE A 233 -14.01 -40.72 3.39
N HIS A 234 -15.13 -41.29 2.92
CA HIS A 234 -15.15 -42.52 2.11
C HIS A 234 -14.88 -42.32 0.62
N GLU A 235 -14.56 -41.12 0.13
CA GLU A 235 -13.88 -40.94 -1.16
C GLU A 235 -12.36 -40.89 -0.95
N PRO A 236 -11.62 -42.01 -1.08
CA PRO A 236 -10.20 -41.99 -0.81
C PRO A 236 -9.46 -41.57 -2.08
N PHE A 237 -8.77 -40.44 -1.98
CA PHE A 237 -7.41 -40.28 -2.48
C PHE A 237 -7.18 -40.72 -3.93
N GLN A 238 -7.53 -39.85 -4.89
CA GLN A 238 -7.04 -39.99 -6.26
C GLN A 238 -5.51 -40.00 -6.26
N ALA A 239 -4.92 -41.07 -6.81
CA ALA A 239 -3.49 -41.26 -6.91
C ALA A 239 -2.86 -40.14 -7.78
N GLY A 240 -2.15 -39.20 -7.16
CA GLY A 240 -1.39 -38.19 -7.90
C GLY A 240 -1.09 -36.89 -7.18
N GLU A 241 -1.81 -36.52 -6.12
CA GLU A 241 -1.56 -35.24 -5.46
C GLU A 241 -0.51 -35.33 -4.33
N PRO A 242 0.41 -34.34 -4.24
CA PRO A 242 1.37 -34.27 -3.14
C PRO A 242 0.61 -34.01 -1.83
N MET A 243 0.59 -35.03 -0.96
CA MET A 243 -0.07 -34.99 0.34
C MET A 243 0.66 -34.05 1.31
N ILE A 244 0.51 -32.73 1.15
CA ILE A 244 1.00 -31.70 2.08
C ILE A 244 -0.04 -30.60 2.38
N GLU A 245 -1.18 -30.52 1.69
CA GLU A 245 -2.17 -29.51 2.10
C GLU A 245 -2.97 -29.96 3.34
N PRO A 246 -2.89 -29.22 4.46
CA PRO A 246 -3.75 -29.47 5.60
C PRO A 246 -5.20 -29.26 5.19
N LEU A 247 -6.05 -30.27 5.37
CA LEU A 247 -7.49 -30.10 5.25
C LEU A 247 -7.93 -29.08 6.31
N ARG A 248 -8.35 -27.90 5.87
CA ARG A 248 -8.81 -26.79 6.73
C ARG A 248 -10.33 -26.78 6.74
N LEU A 249 -10.92 -27.09 7.88
CA LEU A 249 -12.36 -27.01 8.08
C LEU A 249 -12.66 -25.91 9.12
N GLN A 250 -13.56 -25.00 8.76
CA GLN A 250 -13.97 -23.88 9.60
C GLN A 250 -15.37 -24.17 10.16
N TYR A 251 -15.50 -24.16 11.49
CA TYR A 251 -16.76 -24.43 12.16
C TYR A 251 -17.21 -23.24 13.00
N GLU A 252 -18.44 -22.80 12.77
CA GLU A 252 -19.12 -21.74 13.55
C GLU A 252 -20.12 -22.39 14.50
N THR A 253 -19.98 -22.13 15.81
CA THR A 253 -21.00 -22.47 16.81
C THR A 253 -21.58 -21.19 17.40
N GLU A 254 -22.71 -21.27 18.12
CA GLU A 254 -23.34 -20.07 18.74
C GLU A 254 -22.43 -19.31 19.72
N GLN A 255 -21.35 -19.94 20.21
CA GLN A 255 -20.52 -19.38 21.28
C GLN A 255 -19.03 -19.26 20.93
N ALA A 256 -18.55 -19.89 19.86
CA ALA A 256 -17.13 -19.87 19.48
C ALA A 256 -16.89 -20.29 18.03
N ASN A 257 -15.79 -19.79 17.47
CA ASN A 257 -15.30 -20.17 16.14
C ASN A 257 -14.04 -21.01 16.26
N TYR A 258 -14.08 -22.21 15.67
CA TYR A 258 -12.99 -23.16 15.73
C TYR A 258 -12.35 -23.36 14.36
N PHE A 259 -11.03 -23.42 14.35
CA PHE A 259 -10.24 -23.82 13.20
C PHE A 259 -9.71 -25.24 13.40
N LEU A 260 -9.92 -26.11 12.41
CA LEU A 260 -9.51 -27.52 12.46
C LEU A 260 -8.48 -27.86 11.38
N VAL A 261 -7.36 -28.44 11.79
CA VAL A 261 -6.27 -28.91 10.91
C VAL A 261 -5.96 -30.38 11.16
N PHE A 262 -5.87 -31.17 10.09
CA PHE A 262 -5.43 -32.57 10.09
C PHE A 262 -4.02 -32.73 9.49
N ARG A 263 -3.18 -33.59 10.08
CA ARG A 263 -1.87 -33.98 9.51
C ARG A 263 -1.52 -35.45 9.81
N THR A 264 -1.07 -36.21 8.81
CA THR A 264 -0.72 -37.64 8.92
C THR A 264 0.61 -37.86 9.66
N LEU A 265 0.68 -38.87 10.53
CA LEU A 265 1.78 -39.04 11.52
C LEU A 265 2.85 -40.09 11.15
N TYR A 266 2.61 -41.04 10.23
CA TYR A 266 3.63 -42.06 9.89
C TYR A 266 3.51 -42.59 8.45
N ARG A 267 4.66 -42.85 7.81
CA ARG A 267 4.82 -43.56 6.53
C ARG A 267 5.92 -44.60 6.68
N ASN A 268 5.80 -45.76 6.03
CA ASN A 268 6.83 -46.79 5.84
C ASN A 268 7.38 -46.74 4.40
N PRO A 269 8.38 -45.87 4.11
CA PRO A 269 8.89 -45.68 2.75
C PRO A 269 9.44 -46.94 2.08
N PRO A 270 10.22 -47.81 2.76
CA PRO A 270 10.76 -49.03 2.13
C PRO A 270 9.71 -49.96 1.50
N VAL A 271 8.50 -50.00 2.06
CA VAL A 271 7.40 -50.85 1.57
C VAL A 271 6.56 -50.08 0.56
N SER A 272 6.13 -48.87 0.91
CA SER A 272 5.23 -48.07 0.07
C SER A 272 5.85 -47.58 -1.24
N GLU A 273 7.15 -47.32 -1.27
CA GLU A 273 7.84 -46.95 -2.51
C GLU A 273 7.94 -48.12 -3.49
N ARG A 274 8.22 -49.34 -2.99
CA ARG A 274 8.24 -50.55 -3.83
C ARG A 274 6.85 -50.89 -4.36
N ALA A 275 5.83 -50.81 -3.50
CA ALA A 275 4.44 -51.02 -3.90
C ALA A 275 4.00 -50.03 -5.00
N ARG A 276 4.38 -48.76 -4.87
CA ARG A 276 4.14 -47.74 -5.89
C ARG A 276 4.82 -48.07 -7.23
N ILE A 277 6.09 -48.48 -7.20
CA ILE A 277 6.83 -48.86 -8.42
C ILE A 277 6.18 -50.06 -9.12
N VAL A 278 5.80 -51.10 -8.37
CA VAL A 278 5.09 -52.27 -8.93
C VAL A 278 3.75 -51.85 -9.54
N LYS A 279 2.98 -51.00 -8.84
CA LYS A 279 1.70 -50.45 -9.34
C LYS A 279 1.88 -49.70 -10.65
N GLU A 280 2.86 -48.80 -10.73
CA GLU A 280 3.18 -48.05 -11.94
C GLU A 280 3.52 -48.97 -13.12
N VAL A 281 4.38 -49.99 -12.91
CA VAL A 281 4.83 -50.89 -13.98
C VAL A 281 3.72 -51.82 -14.47
N LEU A 282 2.87 -52.33 -13.57
CA LEU A 282 1.77 -53.23 -13.95
C LEU A 282 0.58 -52.49 -14.58
N ASN A 283 0.37 -51.21 -14.24
CA ASN A 283 -0.75 -50.41 -14.74
C ASN A 283 -0.38 -49.54 -15.96
N ALA A 284 0.89 -49.36 -16.28
CA ALA A 284 1.31 -48.63 -17.48
C ALA A 284 0.77 -49.30 -18.76
N ASP A 285 0.35 -48.55 -19.78
CA ASP A 285 -0.22 -49.11 -21.02
C ASP A 285 0.81 -49.91 -21.86
N ALA A 286 2.09 -49.58 -21.74
CA ALA A 286 3.16 -50.23 -22.51
C ALA A 286 3.30 -51.73 -22.14
N PRO A 287 3.63 -52.61 -23.12
CA PRO A 287 4.03 -53.99 -22.83
C PRO A 287 5.30 -54.00 -21.99
N SER A 288 5.24 -54.61 -20.81
CA SER A 288 6.39 -54.79 -19.91
C SER A 288 6.62 -56.28 -19.70
N ILE A 289 7.88 -56.70 -19.72
CA ILE A 289 8.28 -58.08 -19.42
C ILE A 289 7.83 -58.48 -18.00
N TRP A 290 7.73 -57.51 -17.07
CA TRP A 290 7.23 -57.71 -15.71
C TRP A 290 5.73 -58.02 -15.64
N LYS A 291 4.94 -57.68 -16.67
CA LYS A 291 3.55 -58.14 -16.78
C LYS A 291 3.46 -59.62 -17.11
N GLN A 292 4.41 -60.15 -17.90
CA GLN A 292 4.51 -61.58 -18.17
C GLN A 292 4.99 -62.33 -16.93
N TYR A 293 5.94 -61.77 -16.18
CA TYR A 293 6.32 -62.28 -14.86
C TYR A 293 5.10 -62.41 -13.94
N ALA A 294 4.28 -61.36 -13.81
CA ALA A 294 3.10 -61.39 -12.93
C ALA A 294 2.06 -62.46 -13.32
N ILE A 295 1.99 -62.85 -14.60
CA ILE A 295 1.13 -63.95 -15.06
C ILE A 295 1.76 -65.30 -14.67
N GLN A 296 3.06 -65.50 -14.91
CA GLN A 296 3.76 -66.75 -14.60
C GLN A 296 3.90 -66.99 -13.08
N GLU A 297 4.09 -65.93 -12.29
CA GLU A 297 4.09 -65.99 -10.82
C GLU A 297 2.74 -66.50 -10.27
N GLY A 298 1.63 -66.28 -10.99
CA GLY A 298 0.30 -66.72 -10.59
C GLY A 298 0.19 -68.24 -10.38
N GLU A 299 0.91 -69.04 -11.17
CA GLU A 299 0.96 -70.51 -10.98
C GLU A 299 1.71 -70.89 -9.71
N ILE A 300 2.81 -70.20 -9.41
CA ILE A 300 3.58 -70.40 -8.18
C ILE A 300 2.76 -69.99 -6.96
N ILE A 301 2.04 -68.86 -7.03
CA ILE A 301 1.14 -68.39 -5.96
C ILE A 301 0.05 -69.41 -5.67
N SER A 302 -0.52 -70.05 -6.69
CA SER A 302 -1.52 -71.11 -6.52
C SER A 302 -0.96 -72.31 -5.76
N ARG A 303 0.25 -72.77 -6.10
CA ARG A 303 0.95 -73.85 -5.39
C ARG A 303 1.30 -73.46 -3.95
N LEU A 304 1.81 -72.25 -3.74
CA LEU A 304 2.11 -71.71 -2.40
C LEU A 304 0.86 -71.61 -1.53
N ARG A 305 -0.30 -71.26 -2.11
CA ARG A 305 -1.58 -71.22 -1.39
C ARG A 305 -1.99 -72.61 -0.91
N GLY A 306 -1.93 -73.61 -1.78
CA GLY A 306 -2.21 -75.00 -1.41
C GLY A 306 -1.26 -75.54 -0.34
N LEU A 307 0.03 -75.22 -0.42
CA LEU A 307 1.02 -75.59 0.59
C LEU A 307 0.79 -74.86 1.93
N ALA A 308 0.48 -73.56 1.92
CA ALA A 308 0.17 -72.80 3.14
C ALA A 308 -1.08 -73.34 3.85
N GLU A 309 -2.13 -73.68 3.11
CA GLU A 309 -3.34 -74.32 3.65
C GLU A 309 -3.05 -75.71 4.23
N ALA A 310 -2.25 -76.53 3.53
CA ALA A 310 -1.82 -77.84 4.01
C ALA A 310 -0.99 -77.74 5.29
N ILE A 311 -0.06 -76.78 5.38
CA ILE A 311 0.74 -76.49 6.58
C ILE A 311 -0.18 -76.06 7.73
N ARG A 312 -1.10 -75.12 7.51
CA ARG A 312 -2.07 -74.67 8.52
C ARG A 312 -2.91 -75.84 9.05
N ALA A 313 -3.47 -76.65 8.16
CA ALA A 313 -4.31 -77.79 8.51
C ALA A 313 -3.53 -78.88 9.27
N ARG A 314 -2.29 -79.18 8.86
CA ARG A 314 -1.42 -80.14 9.56
C ARG A 314 -1.03 -79.62 10.95
N ARG A 315 -0.69 -78.33 11.05
CA ARG A 315 -0.33 -77.66 12.31
C ARG A 315 -1.49 -77.66 13.32
N GLU A 316 -2.72 -77.39 12.86
CA GLU A 316 -3.91 -77.49 13.71
C GLU A 316 -4.14 -78.91 14.24
N LYS A 317 -3.96 -79.92 13.39
CA LYS A 317 -4.05 -81.33 13.81
C LYS A 317 -2.99 -81.69 14.86
N LEU A 318 -1.73 -81.30 14.65
CA LEU A 318 -0.64 -81.56 15.62
C LEU A 318 -0.87 -80.85 16.96
N ARG A 319 -1.48 -79.64 16.95
CA ARG A 319 -1.87 -78.92 18.17
C ARG A 319 -3.04 -79.56 18.92
N ALA A 320 -3.88 -80.34 18.23
CA ALA A 320 -5.05 -81.00 18.79
C ALA A 320 -4.78 -82.40 19.36
N GLU A 321 -3.57 -82.95 19.17
CA GLU A 321 -3.11 -84.20 19.78
C GLU A 321 -2.82 -84.02 21.29
N ASP A 322 -3.01 -85.07 22.11
CA ASP A 322 -2.71 -85.04 23.56
C ASP A 322 -1.69 -86.13 23.94
N PRO A 323 -0.44 -85.78 24.31
CA PRO A 323 0.11 -84.43 24.33
C PRO A 323 0.41 -83.90 22.91
N PRO A 324 0.39 -82.57 22.69
CA PRO A 324 0.61 -81.99 21.36
C PRO A 324 2.00 -82.33 20.84
N THR A 325 2.07 -82.83 19.61
CA THR A 325 3.34 -83.20 18.97
C THR A 325 4.07 -81.92 18.53
N PRO A 326 5.30 -81.65 19.02
CA PRO A 326 6.08 -80.51 18.55
C PRO A 326 6.37 -80.63 17.05
N ILE A 327 6.24 -79.52 16.31
CA ILE A 327 6.46 -79.45 14.85
C ILE A 327 7.75 -80.17 14.39
N PRO A 328 8.89 -80.06 15.09
CA PRO A 328 10.13 -80.76 14.74
C PRO A 328 10.07 -82.28 14.71
N ARG A 329 9.04 -82.89 15.34
CA ARG A 329 8.90 -84.34 15.46
C ARG A 329 7.95 -84.94 14.42
N ASP A 330 7.27 -84.12 13.63
CA ASP A 330 6.36 -84.58 12.58
C ASP A 330 7.03 -84.53 11.20
N ALA A 331 7.26 -85.69 10.58
CA ALA A 331 7.93 -85.76 9.29
C ALA A 331 7.10 -85.15 8.14
N GLU A 332 5.76 -85.17 8.26
CA GLU A 332 4.84 -84.65 7.23
C GLU A 332 4.89 -83.12 7.17
N ILE A 333 4.82 -82.43 8.31
CA ILE A 333 4.91 -80.96 8.34
C ILE A 333 6.31 -80.47 7.94
N LEU A 334 7.39 -81.17 8.32
CA LEU A 334 8.76 -80.85 7.88
C LEU A 334 8.88 -80.93 6.35
N LYS A 335 8.26 -81.94 5.74
CA LYS A 335 8.19 -82.09 4.29
C LYS A 335 7.42 -80.95 3.64
N LEU A 336 6.27 -80.57 4.18
CA LEU A 336 5.47 -79.43 3.67
C LEU A 336 6.25 -78.10 3.74
N TYR A 337 6.99 -77.83 4.82
CA TYR A 337 7.86 -76.65 4.90
C TYR A 337 9.00 -76.69 3.88
N ALA A 338 9.59 -77.86 3.62
CA ALA A 338 10.63 -78.01 2.60
C ALA A 338 10.07 -77.79 1.18
N GLU A 339 8.88 -78.31 0.89
CA GLU A 339 8.17 -78.06 -0.38
C GLU A 339 7.81 -76.57 -0.53
N TYR A 340 7.34 -75.92 0.53
CA TYR A 340 7.07 -74.49 0.54
C TYR A 340 8.34 -73.67 0.29
N ALA A 341 9.44 -73.99 0.96
CA ALA A 341 10.74 -73.34 0.74
C ALA A 341 11.23 -73.53 -0.71
N THR A 342 10.99 -74.70 -1.30
CA THR A 342 11.33 -74.99 -2.70
C THR A 342 10.52 -74.11 -3.65
N GLU A 343 9.21 -73.96 -3.44
CA GLU A 343 8.40 -73.06 -4.29
C GLU A 343 8.78 -71.58 -4.13
N ILE A 344 9.19 -71.15 -2.93
CA ILE A 344 9.75 -69.79 -2.73
C ILE A 344 11.06 -69.62 -3.51
N GLN A 345 11.91 -70.65 -3.57
CA GLN A 345 13.12 -70.63 -4.39
C GLN A 345 12.80 -70.60 -5.88
N ASN A 346 11.80 -71.36 -6.34
CA ASN A 346 11.31 -71.34 -7.72
C ASN A 346 10.82 -69.93 -8.09
N ARG A 347 10.11 -69.23 -7.18
CA ARG A 347 9.69 -67.84 -7.39
C ARG A 347 10.88 -66.90 -7.54
N ARG A 348 11.91 -67.05 -6.70
CA ARG A 348 13.14 -66.24 -6.80
C ARG A 348 13.88 -66.48 -8.12
N GLN A 349 14.00 -67.75 -8.54
CA GLN A 349 14.59 -68.10 -9.83
C GLN A 349 13.80 -67.46 -10.99
N LEU A 350 12.46 -67.49 -10.93
CA LEU A 350 11.62 -66.84 -11.93
C LEU A 350 11.88 -65.32 -11.98
N VAL A 351 11.96 -64.63 -10.83
CA VAL A 351 12.32 -63.20 -10.80
C VAL A 351 13.71 -62.98 -11.42
N ASP A 352 14.69 -63.83 -11.07
CA ASP A 352 16.05 -63.74 -11.57
C ASP A 352 16.13 -63.94 -13.09
N GLU A 353 15.41 -64.90 -13.66
CA GLU A 353 15.33 -65.11 -15.12
C GLU A 353 14.82 -63.87 -15.85
N PHE A 354 13.74 -63.27 -15.34
CA PHE A 354 13.16 -62.05 -15.92
C PHE A 354 14.07 -60.84 -15.72
N ARG A 355 14.74 -60.75 -14.56
CA ARG A 355 15.74 -59.73 -14.28
C ARG A 355 16.90 -59.83 -15.27
N ILE A 356 17.43 -61.03 -15.52
CA ILE A 356 18.50 -61.29 -16.48
C ILE A 356 18.08 -60.86 -17.90
N GLN A 357 16.87 -61.22 -18.34
CA GLN A 357 16.34 -60.80 -19.66
C GLN A 357 16.23 -59.27 -19.83
N VAL A 358 15.97 -58.54 -18.73
CA VAL A 358 15.98 -57.06 -18.73
C VAL A 358 17.40 -56.52 -18.88
N PHE A 359 18.40 -57.15 -18.24
CA PHE A 359 19.79 -56.72 -18.25
C PHE A 359 20.57 -57.13 -19.51
N GLU A 360 20.36 -58.34 -20.04
CA GLU A 360 20.99 -58.84 -21.28
C GLU A 360 20.67 -57.98 -22.50
N LYS A 361 19.48 -57.37 -22.55
CA LYS A 361 19.09 -56.47 -23.65
C LYS A 361 19.82 -55.13 -23.67
N LYS A 362 20.49 -54.72 -22.58
CA LYS A 362 21.12 -53.38 -22.47
C LYS A 362 22.65 -53.40 -22.37
N ASP A 363 23.30 -54.50 -21.97
CA ASP A 363 24.77 -54.56 -21.85
C ASP A 363 25.36 -55.92 -22.31
N PRO A 364 25.89 -56.01 -23.55
CA PRO A 364 26.44 -57.26 -24.11
C PRO A 364 27.67 -57.80 -23.36
N VAL A 365 28.44 -56.93 -22.70
CA VAL A 365 29.65 -57.32 -21.95
C VAL A 365 29.26 -57.98 -20.62
N PHE A 366 28.11 -57.57 -20.05
CA PHE A 366 27.53 -58.21 -18.87
C PHE A 366 26.98 -59.60 -19.19
N ALA A 367 26.27 -59.74 -20.31
CA ALA A 367 25.72 -61.02 -20.78
C ALA A 367 26.81 -62.10 -20.94
N SER A 368 27.93 -61.75 -21.57
CA SER A 368 29.07 -62.68 -21.74
C SER A 368 29.67 -63.17 -20.41
N LYS A 369 29.79 -62.29 -19.41
CA LYS A 369 30.30 -62.69 -18.08
C LYS A 369 29.28 -63.53 -17.29
N LEU A 370 27.99 -63.37 -17.59
CA LEU A 370 26.93 -64.18 -17.01
C LEU A 370 26.89 -65.59 -17.63
N GLU A 371 27.12 -65.70 -18.95
CA GLU A 371 27.32 -66.99 -19.63
C GLU A 371 28.52 -67.74 -19.06
N ASP A 372 29.65 -67.06 -18.84
CA ASP A 372 30.84 -67.64 -18.20
C ASP A 372 30.54 -68.13 -16.77
N LEU A 373 29.71 -67.41 -16.01
CA LEU A 373 29.30 -67.79 -14.66
C LEU A 373 28.37 -69.02 -14.67
N ASN A 374 27.43 -69.09 -15.62
CA ASN A 374 26.52 -70.22 -15.76
C ASN A 374 27.28 -71.47 -16.24
N ALA A 375 28.23 -71.33 -17.16
CA ALA A 375 29.09 -72.43 -17.59
C ALA A 375 29.91 -73.03 -16.43
N LEU A 376 30.45 -72.18 -15.54
CA LEU A 376 31.15 -72.64 -14.33
C LEU A 376 30.22 -73.30 -13.30
N ARG A 377 28.93 -72.91 -13.25
CA ARG A 377 27.92 -73.57 -12.40
C ARG A 377 27.53 -74.94 -12.95
N ASP A 378 27.38 -75.06 -14.26
CA ASP A 378 27.10 -76.34 -14.92
C ASP A 378 28.30 -77.29 -14.78
N GLU A 379 29.53 -76.77 -14.89
CA GLU A 379 30.76 -77.51 -14.61
C GLU A 379 30.80 -78.01 -13.15
N LEU A 380 30.34 -77.21 -12.19
CA LEU A 380 30.23 -77.60 -10.78
C LEU A 380 29.16 -78.69 -10.55
N GLN A 381 28.04 -78.66 -11.30
CA GLN A 381 26.96 -79.65 -11.19
C GLN A 381 27.28 -80.98 -11.89
N GLN A 382 28.17 -80.99 -12.89
CA GLN A 382 28.55 -82.19 -13.65
C GLN A 382 29.78 -82.93 -13.07
N LEU A 383 30.30 -82.50 -11.92
CA LEU A 383 31.40 -83.19 -11.24
C LEU A 383 30.95 -84.57 -10.70
N PRO A 384 31.74 -85.65 -10.90
CA PRO A 384 31.44 -86.96 -10.32
C PRO A 384 31.56 -86.94 -8.78
N ASP A 385 30.81 -87.82 -8.10
CA ASP A 385 30.68 -87.84 -6.62
C ASP A 385 32.02 -88.06 -5.86
N ASP A 386 33.07 -88.53 -6.54
CA ASP A 386 34.42 -88.74 -6.01
C ASP A 386 35.39 -87.57 -6.24
N ALA A 387 34.91 -86.44 -6.77
CA ALA A 387 35.74 -85.25 -7.00
C ALA A 387 36.32 -84.66 -5.71
N THR A 388 37.64 -84.43 -5.72
CA THR A 388 38.42 -83.86 -4.60
C THR A 388 37.91 -82.47 -4.18
N GLU A 389 37.84 -82.21 -2.87
CA GLU A 389 37.44 -80.91 -2.28
C GLU A 389 38.21 -79.71 -2.89
N GLU A 390 39.45 -79.93 -3.31
CA GLU A 390 40.32 -78.91 -3.91
C GLU A 390 39.82 -78.47 -5.31
N GLN A 391 39.25 -79.38 -6.11
CA GLN A 391 38.69 -79.05 -7.43
C GLN A 391 37.37 -78.27 -7.29
N LYS A 392 36.52 -78.64 -6.32
CA LYS A 392 35.29 -77.90 -6.00
C LYS A 392 35.63 -76.49 -5.51
N SER A 393 36.65 -76.36 -4.66
CA SER A 393 37.08 -75.08 -4.12
C SER A 393 37.59 -74.11 -5.21
N GLN A 394 38.33 -74.60 -6.21
CA GLN A 394 38.84 -73.75 -7.31
C GLN A 394 37.73 -73.21 -8.22
N ILE A 395 36.71 -74.03 -8.51
CA ILE A 395 35.56 -73.57 -9.31
C ILE A 395 34.73 -72.56 -8.50
N LEU A 396 34.53 -72.80 -7.20
CA LEU A 396 33.83 -71.87 -6.30
C LEU A 396 34.56 -70.53 -6.16
N GLU A 397 35.89 -70.52 -6.15
CA GLU A 397 36.70 -69.29 -6.11
C GLU A 397 36.51 -68.45 -7.39
N ARG A 398 36.59 -69.08 -8.57
CA ARG A 398 36.35 -68.39 -9.86
C ARG A 398 34.92 -67.86 -9.97
N ILE A 399 33.93 -68.62 -9.49
CA ILE A 399 32.54 -68.16 -9.37
C ILE A 399 32.46 -66.92 -8.45
N GLY A 400 33.21 -66.92 -7.34
CA GLY A 400 33.28 -65.79 -6.41
C GLY A 400 33.87 -64.53 -7.05
N GLU A 401 34.94 -64.67 -7.84
CA GLU A 401 35.57 -63.54 -8.55
C GLU A 401 34.66 -62.95 -9.64
N LEU A 402 34.01 -63.79 -10.44
CA LEU A 402 33.06 -63.33 -11.46
C LEU A 402 31.85 -62.62 -10.84
N LYS A 403 31.31 -63.16 -9.74
CA LYS A 403 30.24 -62.50 -8.96
C LYS A 403 30.66 -61.13 -8.45
N LYS A 404 31.89 -60.98 -7.97
CA LYS A 404 32.40 -59.71 -7.48
C LYS A 404 32.44 -58.64 -8.57
N VAL A 405 32.84 -59.01 -9.78
CA VAL A 405 32.89 -58.10 -10.94
C VAL A 405 31.49 -57.72 -11.43
N ILE A 406 30.52 -58.64 -11.32
CA ILE A 406 29.09 -58.37 -11.57
C ILE A 406 28.54 -57.40 -10.53
N ASP A 407 28.83 -57.63 -9.24
CA ASP A 407 28.37 -56.81 -8.13
C ASP A 407 28.98 -55.39 -8.15
N GLU A 408 30.26 -55.24 -8.53
CA GLU A 408 30.97 -53.95 -8.57
C GLU A 408 30.47 -53.00 -9.68
N ARG A 409 29.74 -53.49 -10.68
CA ARG A 409 29.15 -52.64 -11.74
C ARG A 409 27.77 -52.08 -11.38
N SER A 410 27.15 -52.55 -10.29
CA SER A 410 25.81 -52.15 -9.79
C SER A 410 25.78 -50.81 -9.02
N VAL A 411 26.71 -49.90 -9.32
CA VAL A 411 27.01 -48.71 -8.48
C VAL A 411 26.02 -47.55 -8.69
N SER A 412 25.20 -47.56 -9.74
CA SER A 412 24.04 -46.64 -9.85
C SER A 412 22.73 -47.42 -9.75
N PHE A 413 21.90 -47.14 -8.75
CA PHE A 413 20.55 -47.70 -8.65
C PHE A 413 19.65 -46.98 -9.65
N THR A 414 19.65 -47.49 -10.88
CA THR A 414 18.86 -46.95 -11.98
C THR A 414 17.37 -47.20 -11.76
N ARG A 415 16.51 -46.59 -12.58
CA ARG A 415 15.06 -46.84 -12.52
C ARG A 415 14.76 -48.32 -12.77
N GLU A 416 15.50 -48.97 -13.66
CA GLU A 416 15.37 -50.38 -13.95
C GLU A 416 15.81 -51.27 -12.77
N ASP A 417 16.87 -50.89 -12.05
CA ASP A 417 17.27 -51.57 -10.81
C ASP A 417 16.22 -51.41 -9.72
N ALA A 418 15.59 -50.24 -9.61
CA ALA A 418 14.50 -49.99 -8.67
C ALA A 418 13.24 -50.81 -8.99
N VAL A 419 12.95 -51.03 -10.29
CA VAL A 419 11.86 -51.91 -10.72
C VAL A 419 12.18 -53.36 -10.39
N ALA A 420 13.36 -53.87 -10.74
CA ALA A 420 13.77 -55.23 -10.40
C ALA A 420 13.75 -55.46 -8.87
N ASP A 421 14.30 -54.52 -8.08
CA ASP A 421 14.28 -54.53 -6.62
C ASP A 421 12.86 -54.55 -6.04
N ALA A 422 11.93 -53.79 -6.64
CA ALA A 422 10.56 -53.75 -6.18
C ALA A 422 9.86 -55.10 -6.40
N PHE A 423 10.03 -55.74 -7.56
CA PHE A 423 9.45 -57.07 -7.81
C PHE A 423 10.12 -58.17 -6.97
N GLU A 424 11.43 -58.09 -6.76
CA GLU A 424 12.19 -59.08 -6.00
C GLU A 424 11.96 -58.99 -4.48
N HIS A 425 11.92 -57.77 -3.93
CA HIS A 425 12.02 -57.54 -2.49
C HIS A 425 10.81 -56.87 -1.85
N MET A 426 9.73 -56.54 -2.57
CA MET A 426 8.54 -55.90 -1.95
C MET A 426 7.93 -56.77 -0.83
N ARG A 427 7.73 -58.07 -1.08
CA ARG A 427 7.16 -59.00 -0.08
C ARG A 427 8.09 -59.18 1.12
N ASP A 428 9.38 -59.35 0.85
CA ASP A 428 10.40 -59.53 1.89
C ASP A 428 10.60 -58.24 2.71
N ALA A 429 10.45 -57.07 2.09
CA ALA A 429 10.45 -55.79 2.78
C ALA A 429 9.20 -55.60 3.63
N ALA A 430 8.00 -55.90 3.10
CA ALA A 430 6.75 -55.84 3.85
C ALA A 430 6.81 -56.78 5.07
N LEU A 431 7.16 -58.06 4.86
CA LEU A 431 7.32 -59.04 5.93
C LEU A 431 8.29 -58.55 7.00
N TYR A 432 9.43 -58.01 6.59
CA TYR A 432 10.43 -57.52 7.52
C TYR A 432 9.93 -56.33 8.34
N TYR A 433 9.31 -55.32 7.73
CA TYR A 433 8.86 -54.14 8.47
C TYR A 433 7.54 -54.34 9.23
N ASP A 434 6.75 -55.36 8.90
CA ASP A 434 5.56 -55.76 9.66
C ASP A 434 5.94 -56.57 10.90
N VAL A 435 6.85 -57.53 10.74
CA VAL A 435 7.33 -58.38 11.85
C VAL A 435 8.30 -57.63 12.75
N LYS A 436 9.03 -56.65 12.20
CA LYS A 436 10.05 -55.90 12.93
C LYS A 436 9.82 -54.39 12.87
N ILE A 437 9.61 -53.82 14.05
CA ILE A 437 9.51 -52.37 14.22
C ILE A 437 10.92 -51.79 14.39
N PRO A 438 11.38 -50.89 13.50
CA PRO A 438 12.68 -50.25 13.66
C PRO A 438 12.66 -49.31 14.87
N TYR A 439 13.74 -49.28 15.67
CA TYR A 439 13.88 -48.34 16.81
C TYR A 439 13.82 -46.87 16.38
N ARG A 440 14.21 -46.58 15.14
CA ARG A 440 14.09 -45.25 14.54
C ARG A 440 13.54 -45.40 13.13
N PRO A 441 12.32 -44.91 12.86
CA PRO A 441 11.81 -44.85 11.49
C PRO A 441 12.58 -43.77 10.71
N ASP A 442 13.10 -44.12 9.53
CA ASP A 442 13.80 -43.18 8.66
C ASP A 442 12.98 -42.98 7.38
N GLN A 443 12.41 -41.78 7.23
CA GLN A 443 11.58 -41.39 6.08
C GLN A 443 12.35 -41.42 4.75
N ASN A 444 13.68 -41.39 4.78
CA ASN A 444 14.54 -41.42 3.60
C ASN A 444 15.21 -42.80 3.39
N LEU A 445 14.80 -43.82 4.14
CA LEU A 445 15.50 -45.11 4.16
C LEU A 445 15.52 -45.81 2.79
N TYR A 446 14.45 -45.68 1.99
CA TYR A 446 14.41 -46.28 0.65
C TYR A 446 15.37 -45.59 -0.34
N GLN A 447 15.51 -44.25 -0.25
CA GLN A 447 16.49 -43.52 -1.05
C GLN A 447 17.92 -43.86 -0.64
N LYS A 448 18.19 -43.94 0.67
CA LYS A 448 19.49 -44.38 1.20
C LYS A 448 19.83 -45.80 0.76
N TYR A 449 18.84 -46.71 0.80
CA TYR A 449 18.98 -48.06 0.27
C TYR A 449 19.36 -48.04 -1.22
N GLY A 450 18.74 -47.20 -2.05
CA GLY A 450 19.15 -47.04 -3.45
C GLY A 450 20.57 -46.49 -3.64
N ASN A 451 21.07 -45.67 -2.73
CA ASN A 451 22.37 -45.02 -2.91
C ASN A 451 23.56 -45.74 -2.24
N ASP A 452 23.29 -46.64 -1.29
CA ASP A 452 24.33 -47.34 -0.51
C ASP A 452 24.28 -48.87 -0.76
N PRO A 453 25.22 -49.42 -1.55
CA PRO A 453 25.30 -50.86 -1.81
C PRO A 453 25.52 -51.71 -0.56
N GLY A 454 26.21 -51.18 0.46
CA GLY A 454 26.42 -51.87 1.73
C GLY A 454 25.11 -52.00 2.51
N LEU A 455 24.35 -50.91 2.61
CA LEU A 455 23.02 -50.90 3.22
C LEU A 455 22.03 -51.83 2.48
N ARG A 456 22.13 -51.93 1.15
CA ARG A 456 21.33 -52.93 0.39
C ARG A 456 21.66 -54.34 0.79
N ARG A 457 22.94 -54.71 0.77
CA ARG A 457 23.40 -56.05 1.12
C ARG A 457 22.95 -56.44 2.52
N ASP A 458 23.10 -55.54 3.48
CA ASP A 458 22.71 -55.77 4.86
C ASP A 458 21.19 -55.96 5.01
N LEU A 459 20.38 -55.05 4.45
CA LEU A 459 18.92 -55.15 4.55
C LEU A 459 18.37 -56.38 3.83
N THR A 460 18.92 -56.74 2.66
CA THR A 460 18.54 -57.97 1.94
C THR A 460 18.91 -59.20 2.76
N TYR A 461 20.11 -59.24 3.35
CA TYR A 461 20.52 -60.31 4.26
C TYR A 461 19.57 -60.45 5.46
N TYR A 462 19.23 -59.35 6.14
CA TYR A 462 18.31 -59.40 7.29
C TYR A 462 16.90 -59.87 6.92
N ARG A 463 16.38 -59.45 5.78
CA ARG A 463 15.07 -59.89 5.25
C ARG A 463 15.06 -61.38 4.93
N GLN A 464 16.12 -61.87 4.26
CA GLN A 464 16.24 -63.30 3.93
C GLN A 464 16.38 -64.16 5.17
N ASN A 465 17.21 -63.76 6.14
CA ASN A 465 17.34 -64.47 7.41
C ASN A 465 16.03 -64.52 8.19
N LEU A 466 15.22 -63.46 8.15
CA LEU A 466 13.91 -63.46 8.83
C LEU A 466 13.02 -64.56 8.25
N ARG A 467 12.96 -64.62 6.92
CA ARG A 467 12.19 -65.64 6.21
C ARG A 467 12.72 -67.05 6.48
N GLU A 468 14.03 -67.27 6.45
CA GLU A 468 14.62 -68.56 6.81
C GLU A 468 14.36 -68.96 8.26
N TRP A 469 14.39 -67.97 9.18
CA TRP A 469 14.03 -68.19 10.57
C TRP A 469 12.58 -68.62 10.72
N ILE A 470 11.65 -68.00 9.96
CA ILE A 470 10.26 -68.43 9.91
C ILE A 470 10.16 -69.85 9.32
N LEU A 471 10.83 -70.16 8.20
CA LEU A 471 10.68 -71.45 7.52
C LEU A 471 11.32 -72.65 8.26
N LYS A 472 12.22 -72.42 9.22
CA LYS A 472 12.87 -73.48 10.01
C LYS A 472 11.95 -73.96 11.15
N PRO A 473 11.42 -75.19 11.11
CA PRO A 473 10.36 -75.62 12.04
C PRO A 473 10.81 -75.79 13.50
N TYR A 474 12.11 -75.92 13.73
CA TYR A 474 12.74 -76.06 15.06
C TYR A 474 12.78 -74.75 15.87
N ASN A 475 12.56 -73.60 15.21
CA ASN A 475 12.67 -72.28 15.83
C ASN A 475 11.45 -71.90 16.70
N GLU A 476 10.38 -72.69 16.67
CA GLU A 476 9.26 -72.53 17.62
C GLU A 476 9.65 -72.83 19.07
N LEU A 477 10.67 -73.67 19.28
CA LEU A 477 11.12 -74.09 20.62
C LEU A 477 12.35 -73.31 21.12
N TYR A 478 13.10 -72.67 20.22
CA TYR A 478 14.36 -71.97 20.53
C TYR A 478 14.34 -70.55 19.94
N ALA A 479 13.94 -69.57 20.75
CA ALA A 479 13.86 -68.17 20.33
C ALA A 479 15.23 -67.49 20.06
N ASN A 480 16.35 -68.16 20.34
CA ASN A 480 17.67 -67.52 20.47
C ASN A 480 18.54 -67.46 19.21
N GLU A 481 18.12 -68.01 18.06
CA GLU A 481 19.00 -68.04 16.88
C GLU A 481 18.83 -66.85 15.90
N TYR A 482 17.70 -66.14 15.91
CA TYR A 482 17.54 -64.97 15.03
C TYR A 482 18.21 -63.73 15.62
N ARG A 483 19.34 -63.32 15.03
CA ARG A 483 19.93 -62.01 15.31
C ARG A 483 19.05 -60.91 14.73
N VAL A 484 18.16 -60.37 15.56
CA VAL A 484 17.41 -59.16 15.24
C VAL A 484 18.43 -58.07 14.95
N GLY A 485 18.56 -57.62 13.70
CA GLY A 485 19.32 -56.40 13.38
C GLY A 485 18.71 -55.18 14.09
N TRP A 486 18.93 -53.96 13.61
CA TRP A 486 18.37 -52.74 14.21
C TRP A 486 16.81 -52.72 14.28
N GLY A 487 16.19 -53.05 15.44
CA GLY A 487 14.73 -52.99 15.69
C GLY A 487 14.23 -54.04 16.70
N LEU A 488 12.92 -54.04 16.97
CA LEU A 488 12.21 -54.95 17.87
C LEU A 488 11.30 -55.89 17.09
N LEU A 489 11.28 -57.17 17.46
CA LEU A 489 10.34 -58.15 16.91
C LEU A 489 8.94 -57.87 17.51
N ALA A 490 8.00 -57.47 16.67
CA ALA A 490 6.65 -57.05 17.08
C ALA A 490 5.60 -58.16 16.96
N MET A 491 5.90 -59.19 16.17
CA MET A 491 5.03 -60.35 15.97
C MET A 491 5.71 -61.61 16.51
N THR A 492 4.93 -62.51 17.09
CA THR A 492 5.42 -63.87 17.41
C THR A 492 5.81 -64.61 16.12
N ARG A 493 6.61 -65.69 16.21
CA ARG A 493 6.97 -66.49 15.01
C ARG A 493 5.74 -66.98 14.26
N SER A 494 4.69 -67.41 14.97
CA SER A 494 3.45 -67.88 14.34
C SER A 494 2.67 -66.75 13.65
N GLU A 495 2.63 -65.55 14.23
CA GLU A 495 2.02 -64.37 13.57
C GLU A 495 2.84 -63.92 12.36
N ALA A 496 4.18 -63.94 12.47
CA ALA A 496 5.09 -63.67 11.37
C ALA A 496 4.95 -64.69 10.23
N GLU A 497 4.71 -65.96 10.56
CA GLU A 497 4.40 -67.03 9.60
C GLU A 497 3.07 -66.80 8.88
N GLU A 498 2.01 -66.44 9.60
CA GLU A 498 0.73 -66.14 8.97
C GLU A 498 0.83 -64.91 8.05
N ARG A 499 1.55 -63.87 8.49
CA ARG A 499 1.81 -62.70 7.65
C ARG A 499 2.68 -63.04 6.44
N MET A 500 3.66 -63.93 6.58
CA MET A 500 4.44 -64.44 5.44
C MET A 500 3.55 -65.16 4.44
N PHE A 501 2.67 -66.06 4.90
CA PHE A 501 1.72 -66.76 4.02
C PHE A 501 0.77 -65.79 3.31
N GLU A 502 0.25 -64.78 4.02
CA GLU A 502 -0.57 -63.73 3.42
C GLU A 502 0.19 -63.01 2.30
N LEU A 503 1.37 -62.46 2.60
CA LEU A 503 2.16 -61.72 1.61
C LEU A 503 2.58 -62.58 0.40
N ASP A 504 2.89 -63.85 0.63
CA ASP A 504 3.36 -64.76 -0.42
C ASP A 504 2.25 -65.32 -1.32
N THR A 505 1.03 -65.43 -0.80
CA THR A 505 -0.12 -66.00 -1.52
C THR A 505 -1.05 -64.96 -2.15
N THR A 506 -0.79 -63.67 -1.89
CA THR A 506 -1.49 -62.53 -2.50
C THR A 506 -0.87 -62.17 -3.87
N PRO A 507 -1.67 -62.13 -4.95
CA PRO A 507 -1.23 -61.65 -6.27
C PRO A 507 -0.67 -60.23 -6.21
N LEU A 508 0.33 -59.93 -7.05
CA LEU A 508 1.01 -58.62 -7.04
C LEU A 508 0.07 -57.42 -7.14
N ARG A 509 -1.01 -57.54 -7.94
CA ARG A 509 -1.97 -56.44 -8.14
C ARG A 509 -2.73 -56.08 -6.87
N GLU A 510 -3.21 -57.09 -6.15
CA GLU A 510 -3.90 -56.91 -4.88
C GLU A 510 -2.92 -56.47 -3.79
N LEU A 511 -1.71 -57.04 -3.82
CA LEU A 511 -0.70 -56.79 -2.80
C LEU A 511 -0.22 -55.33 -2.77
N TYR A 512 0.04 -54.70 -3.93
CA TYR A 512 0.50 -53.30 -3.89
C TYR A 512 -0.58 -52.34 -3.37
N ASP A 513 -1.86 -52.61 -3.63
CA ASP A 513 -2.96 -51.74 -3.16
C ASP A 513 -3.17 -51.93 -1.65
N GLN A 514 -3.09 -53.17 -1.17
CA GLN A 514 -3.11 -53.48 0.25
C GLN A 514 -1.96 -52.78 0.98
N LEU A 515 -0.72 -52.91 0.50
CA LEU A 515 0.46 -52.32 1.14
C LEU A 515 0.47 -50.79 1.10
N LEU A 516 -0.13 -50.17 0.08
CA LEU A 516 -0.29 -48.71 0.03
C LEU A 516 -1.39 -48.22 0.98
N PHE A 517 -2.45 -49.01 1.17
CA PHE A 517 -3.54 -48.72 2.11
C PHE A 517 -3.09 -48.86 3.58
N GLU A 518 -2.36 -49.92 3.92
CA GLU A 518 -1.86 -50.19 5.28
C GLU A 518 -0.80 -49.18 5.77
N ASN A 519 -0.36 -48.25 4.92
CA ASN A 519 0.77 -47.36 5.15
C ASN A 519 0.45 -46.06 5.92
N ALA A 520 -0.71 -45.94 6.58
CA ALA A 520 -1.12 -44.77 7.36
C ALA A 520 -1.51 -45.13 8.80
N ALA A 521 -0.76 -44.60 9.79
CA ALA A 521 -0.96 -44.96 11.22
C ALA A 521 -1.70 -43.92 12.10
N GLY A 522 -2.06 -42.73 11.59
CA GLY A 522 -2.87 -41.75 12.37
C GLY A 522 -2.81 -40.29 11.91
N PHE A 523 -3.65 -39.43 12.51
CA PHE A 523 -3.75 -37.98 12.25
C PHE A 523 -3.63 -37.14 13.54
N THR A 524 -2.98 -35.98 13.48
CA THR A 524 -3.04 -34.95 14.54
C THR A 524 -4.21 -34.00 14.29
N ARG A 525 -5.07 -33.78 15.29
CA ARG A 525 -6.17 -32.80 15.29
C ARG A 525 -5.79 -31.58 16.14
N ILE A 526 -5.67 -30.40 15.53
CA ILE A 526 -5.45 -29.14 16.26
C ILE A 526 -6.74 -28.32 16.24
N LEU A 527 -7.25 -28.01 17.44
CA LEU A 527 -8.40 -27.12 17.68
C LEU A 527 -7.87 -25.78 18.20
N MET A 528 -8.02 -24.71 17.41
CA MET A 528 -7.70 -23.35 17.85
C MET A 528 -9.00 -22.56 18.02
N ASP A 529 -9.18 -21.96 19.19
CA ASP A 529 -10.27 -21.03 19.50
C ASP A 529 -9.87 -19.61 19.05
N GLU A 530 -10.50 -19.12 18.00
CA GLU A 530 -10.25 -17.77 17.47
C GLU A 530 -11.16 -16.70 18.08
N THR A 531 -12.05 -17.06 19.01
CA THR A 531 -13.11 -16.17 19.50
C THR A 531 -12.54 -14.89 20.13
N GLU A 532 -11.54 -15.02 21.00
CA GLU A 532 -10.91 -13.85 21.64
C GLU A 532 -10.16 -12.97 20.62
N SER A 533 -9.48 -13.57 19.65
CA SER A 533 -8.76 -12.85 18.59
C SER A 533 -9.73 -12.10 17.67
N ARG A 534 -10.86 -12.74 17.31
CA ARG A 534 -11.93 -12.14 16.50
C ARG A 534 -12.66 -11.02 17.25
N ASP A 535 -12.94 -11.21 18.53
CA ASP A 535 -13.59 -10.19 19.35
C ASP A 535 -12.68 -8.98 19.57
N ARG A 536 -11.38 -9.21 19.82
CA ARG A 536 -10.37 -8.14 19.86
C ARG A 536 -10.26 -7.44 18.51
N LEU A 537 -10.42 -8.14 17.39
CA LEU A 537 -10.42 -7.55 16.05
C LEU A 537 -11.62 -6.65 15.81
N ILE A 538 -12.82 -7.13 16.15
CA ILE A 538 -14.05 -6.35 16.03
C ILE A 538 -13.98 -5.12 16.94
N ALA A 539 -13.56 -5.30 18.20
CA ALA A 539 -13.44 -4.20 19.15
C ALA A 539 -12.37 -3.16 18.75
N ASN A 540 -11.26 -3.60 18.14
CA ASN A 540 -10.23 -2.68 17.63
C ASN A 540 -10.70 -1.95 16.37
N ARG A 541 -11.41 -2.62 15.46
CA ARG A 541 -12.04 -1.99 14.29
C ARG A 541 -13.01 -0.91 14.74
N ASP A 542 -13.88 -1.22 15.68
CA ASP A 542 -14.92 -0.29 16.14
C ASP A 542 -14.28 0.92 16.86
N ARG A 543 -13.26 0.71 17.70
CA ARG A 543 -12.48 1.81 18.30
C ARG A 543 -11.79 2.69 17.25
N LEU A 544 -11.27 2.12 16.18
CA LEU A 544 -10.65 2.88 15.08
C LEU A 544 -11.69 3.69 14.30
N LEU A 545 -12.86 3.11 14.03
CA LEU A 545 -13.97 3.81 13.39
C LEU A 545 -14.46 4.98 14.25
N ASP A 546 -14.65 4.78 15.56
CA ASP A 546 -15.05 5.84 16.49
C ASP A 546 -14.01 6.96 16.57
N THR A 547 -12.72 6.60 16.65
CA THR A 547 -11.63 7.58 16.69
C THR A 547 -11.58 8.38 15.39
N ALA A 548 -11.68 7.71 14.23
CA ALA A 548 -11.70 8.35 12.92
C ALA A 548 -12.90 9.29 12.75
N LEU A 549 -14.10 8.85 13.18
CA LEU A 549 -15.30 9.67 13.17
C LEU A 549 -15.13 10.91 14.05
N SER A 550 -14.55 10.75 15.25
CA SER A 550 -14.32 11.86 16.19
C SER A 550 -13.34 12.90 15.63
N ILE A 551 -12.27 12.44 14.97
CA ILE A 551 -11.29 13.32 14.31
C ILE A 551 -11.97 14.05 13.16
N GLY A 552 -12.76 13.34 12.33
CA GLY A 552 -13.52 13.94 11.24
C GLY A 552 -14.47 15.04 11.71
N LEU A 553 -15.26 14.77 12.75
CA LEU A 553 -16.16 15.76 13.35
C LEU A 553 -15.42 16.99 13.88
N ARG A 554 -14.28 16.80 14.58
CA ARG A 554 -13.47 17.91 15.10
C ARG A 554 -12.90 18.77 13.98
N ILE A 555 -12.44 18.16 12.90
CA ILE A 555 -11.87 18.92 11.78
C ILE A 555 -12.98 19.67 11.02
N ILE A 556 -14.14 19.06 10.79
CA ILE A 556 -15.30 19.77 10.21
C ILE A 556 -15.66 21.00 11.07
N PHE A 557 -15.70 20.83 12.39
CA PHE A 557 -15.97 21.92 13.32
C PHE A 557 -14.89 23.02 13.26
N LEU A 558 -13.61 22.63 13.23
CA LEU A 558 -12.48 23.56 13.13
C LEU A 558 -12.49 24.32 11.79
N SER A 559 -12.77 23.65 10.66
CA SER A 559 -12.92 24.26 9.34
C SER A 559 -14.07 25.27 9.31
N PHE A 560 -15.19 24.98 9.98
CA PHE A 560 -16.31 25.90 10.08
C PHE A 560 -15.98 27.15 10.91
N LEU A 561 -15.23 26.98 12.00
CA LEU A 561 -14.70 28.09 12.81
C LEU A 561 -13.72 28.96 12.01
N LEU A 562 -12.72 28.36 11.37
CA LEU A 562 -11.71 29.07 10.56
C LEU A 562 -12.35 29.82 9.38
N SER A 563 -13.33 29.21 8.70
CA SER A 563 -14.07 29.85 7.62
C SER A 563 -14.80 31.12 8.09
N GLY A 564 -15.27 31.14 9.34
CA GLY A 564 -15.90 32.32 9.94
C GLY A 564 -14.98 33.53 10.00
N VAL A 565 -13.71 33.33 10.35
CA VAL A 565 -12.71 34.40 10.44
C VAL A 565 -12.44 35.00 9.05
N LEU A 566 -12.17 34.15 8.06
CA LEU A 566 -11.85 34.61 6.69
C LEU A 566 -13.02 35.34 6.03
N VAL A 567 -14.24 34.83 6.21
CA VAL A 567 -15.44 35.46 5.68
C VAL A 567 -15.71 36.81 6.35
N ALA A 568 -15.44 36.94 7.66
CA ALA A 568 -15.59 38.21 8.36
C ALA A 568 -14.66 39.30 7.80
N VAL A 569 -13.41 38.95 7.46
CA VAL A 569 -12.46 39.87 6.81
C VAL A 569 -12.98 40.33 5.45
N ILE A 570 -13.39 39.39 4.60
CA ILE A 570 -13.90 39.71 3.25
C ILE A 570 -15.16 40.61 3.32
N GLN A 571 -16.07 40.34 4.26
CA GLN A 571 -17.26 41.17 4.45
C GLN A 571 -16.92 42.61 4.84
N ARG A 572 -15.88 42.83 5.67
CA ARG A 572 -15.40 44.18 5.99
C ARG A 572 -14.85 44.91 4.76
N ILE A 573 -14.08 44.22 3.92
CA ILE A 573 -13.55 44.78 2.66
C ILE A 573 -14.70 45.14 1.71
N ILE A 574 -15.69 44.25 1.53
CA ILE A 574 -16.86 44.53 0.68
C ILE A 574 -17.65 45.74 1.21
N ALA A 575 -17.84 45.84 2.52
CA ALA A 575 -18.51 46.98 3.14
C ALA A 575 -17.74 48.30 2.92
N GLY A 576 -16.41 48.27 3.05
CA GLY A 576 -15.54 49.41 2.75
C GLY A 576 -15.65 49.85 1.28
N ALA A 577 -15.58 48.90 0.34
CA ALA A 577 -15.68 49.19 -1.09
C ALA A 577 -17.04 49.80 -1.47
N ARG A 578 -18.14 49.31 -0.86
CA ARG A 578 -19.47 49.90 -1.05
C ARG A 578 -19.54 51.35 -0.55
N ARG A 579 -18.91 51.68 0.58
CA ARG A 579 -18.86 53.05 1.09
C ARG A 579 -18.08 53.98 0.16
N VAL A 580 -16.95 53.52 -0.38
CA VAL A 580 -16.20 54.26 -1.41
C VAL A 580 -17.08 54.53 -2.63
N GLY A 581 -17.81 53.52 -3.11
CA GLY A 581 -18.75 53.68 -4.23
C GLY A 581 -19.93 54.62 -3.93
N GLN A 582 -20.20 54.95 -2.66
CA GLN A 582 -21.19 55.93 -2.24
C GLN A 582 -20.60 57.34 -2.04
N GLY A 583 -19.32 57.55 -2.38
CA GLY A 583 -18.63 58.85 -2.28
C GLY A 583 -17.87 59.08 -0.98
N ASP A 584 -17.80 58.10 -0.06
CA ASP A 584 -17.00 58.22 1.16
C ASP A 584 -15.53 57.87 0.89
N LEU A 585 -14.75 58.88 0.51
CA LEU A 585 -13.31 58.75 0.22
C LEU A 585 -12.42 58.79 1.47
N LYS A 586 -13.01 58.74 2.68
CA LYS A 586 -12.25 58.65 3.95
C LYS A 586 -12.07 57.21 4.43
N VAL A 587 -12.65 56.25 3.71
CA VAL A 587 -12.55 54.83 4.04
C VAL A 587 -11.11 54.37 3.94
N ARG A 588 -10.67 53.63 4.95
CA ARG A 588 -9.42 52.86 4.93
C ARG A 588 -9.75 51.38 5.05
N PHE A 589 -9.06 50.59 4.25
CA PHE A 589 -9.08 49.14 4.36
C PHE A 589 -7.95 48.77 5.34
N ASP A 590 -8.33 48.36 6.56
CA ASP A 590 -7.40 48.03 7.64
C ASP A 590 -7.25 46.50 7.76
N TYR A 591 -6.40 45.93 6.92
CA TYR A 591 -6.01 44.52 7.01
C TYR A 591 -4.52 44.36 6.68
N SER A 592 -3.75 43.90 7.65
CA SER A 592 -2.27 43.86 7.61
C SER A 592 -1.70 42.46 7.34
N GLY A 593 -2.50 41.58 6.74
CA GLY A 593 -2.02 40.24 6.36
C GLY A 593 -0.91 40.33 5.31
N ARG A 594 0.03 39.38 5.31
CA ARG A 594 1.04 39.22 4.24
C ARG A 594 0.55 38.30 3.11
N ASP A 595 -0.76 38.14 3.00
CA ASP A 595 -1.44 37.30 2.02
C ASP A 595 -2.04 38.16 0.90
N GLU A 596 -2.82 37.52 0.03
CA GLU A 596 -3.49 38.17 -1.09
C GLU A 596 -4.53 39.22 -0.63
N LEU A 597 -5.13 39.04 0.55
CA LEU A 597 -6.07 40.02 1.11
C LEU A 597 -5.35 41.27 1.59
N GLY A 598 -4.12 41.15 2.09
CA GLY A 598 -3.24 42.27 2.39
C GLY A 598 -2.91 43.10 1.16
N SER A 599 -2.45 42.45 0.09
CA SER A 599 -2.14 43.12 -1.19
C SER A 599 -3.36 43.79 -1.83
N LEU A 600 -4.54 43.15 -1.76
CA LEU A 600 -5.79 43.74 -2.22
C LEU A 600 -6.14 45.01 -1.43
N THR A 601 -5.98 44.96 -0.11
CA THR A 601 -6.24 46.09 0.80
C THR A 601 -5.33 47.28 0.48
N GLU A 602 -4.05 47.04 0.24
CA GLU A 602 -3.08 48.08 -0.17
C GLU A 602 -3.45 48.70 -1.52
N SER A 603 -3.79 47.87 -2.52
CA SER A 603 -4.22 48.35 -3.84
C SER A 603 -5.50 49.19 -3.76
N LEU A 604 -6.47 48.77 -2.94
CA LEU A 604 -7.71 49.53 -2.71
C LEU A 604 -7.43 50.87 -2.02
N ASN A 605 -6.53 50.91 -1.03
CA ASN A 605 -6.14 52.16 -0.38
C ASN A 605 -5.47 53.13 -1.36
N SER A 606 -4.59 52.65 -2.24
CA SER A 606 -3.97 53.46 -3.30
C SER A 606 -5.01 54.02 -4.28
N MET A 607 -6.01 53.20 -4.66
CA MET A 607 -7.12 53.65 -5.50
C MET A 607 -7.97 54.74 -4.83
N VAL A 608 -8.32 54.57 -3.54
CA VAL A 608 -9.06 55.58 -2.79
C VAL A 608 -8.28 56.89 -2.68
N HIS A 609 -6.96 56.81 -2.46
CA HIS A 609 -6.10 57.99 -2.45
C HIS A 609 -6.15 58.74 -3.79
N GLY A 610 -5.97 58.03 -4.91
CA GLY A 610 -6.04 58.66 -6.24
C GLY A 610 -7.40 59.25 -6.59
N LEU A 611 -8.50 58.62 -6.14
CA LEU A 611 -9.85 59.18 -6.30
C LEU A 611 -10.03 60.47 -5.50
N ARG A 612 -9.51 60.50 -4.27
CA ARG A 612 -9.58 61.68 -3.41
C ARG A 612 -8.82 62.87 -3.99
N GLU A 613 -7.60 62.64 -4.48
CA GLU A 613 -6.78 63.68 -5.11
C GLU A 613 -7.48 64.28 -6.35
N ARG A 614 -8.13 63.44 -7.18
CA ARG A 614 -8.91 63.91 -8.34
C ARG A 614 -10.11 64.75 -7.93
N GLU A 615 -10.82 64.38 -6.86
CA GLU A 615 -11.97 65.15 -6.37
C GLU A 615 -11.52 66.50 -5.79
N GLU A 616 -10.41 66.53 -5.05
CA GLU A 616 -9.80 67.77 -4.54
C GLU A 616 -9.38 68.70 -5.69
N LEU A 617 -8.66 68.20 -6.70
CA LEU A 617 -8.28 68.97 -7.91
C LEU A 617 -9.50 69.50 -8.69
N ARG A 618 -10.56 68.69 -8.81
CA ARG A 618 -11.81 69.12 -9.46
C ARG A 618 -12.44 70.30 -8.71
N GLY A 619 -12.45 70.25 -7.37
CA GLY A 619 -12.91 71.35 -6.53
C GLY A 619 -12.10 72.64 -6.72
N GLU A 620 -10.77 72.54 -6.79
CA GLU A 620 -9.89 73.69 -7.04
C GLU A 620 -10.12 74.32 -8.42
N LEU A 621 -10.28 73.49 -9.47
CA LEU A 621 -10.59 73.97 -10.82
C LEU A 621 -11.95 74.67 -10.89
N SER A 622 -12.98 74.14 -10.22
CA SER A 622 -14.29 74.79 -10.15
C SER A 622 -14.22 76.17 -9.46
N ALA A 623 -13.40 76.30 -8.42
CA ALA A 623 -13.18 77.61 -7.78
C ALA A 623 -12.45 78.59 -8.71
N ALA A 624 -11.44 78.13 -9.46
CA ALA A 624 -10.74 78.96 -10.43
C ALA A 624 -11.66 79.41 -11.59
N GLU A 625 -12.53 78.52 -12.08
CA GLU A 625 -13.54 78.83 -13.10
C GLU A 625 -14.51 79.93 -12.63
N GLU A 626 -14.97 79.87 -11.37
CA GLU A 626 -15.83 80.92 -10.82
C GLU A 626 -15.14 82.29 -10.77
N ILE A 627 -13.85 82.32 -10.40
CA ILE A 627 -13.05 83.55 -10.39
C ILE A 627 -12.93 84.10 -11.80
N GLN A 628 -12.56 83.27 -12.77
CA GLN A 628 -12.35 83.70 -14.15
C GLN A 628 -13.65 84.22 -14.82
N LYS A 629 -14.79 83.55 -14.59
CA LYS A 629 -16.10 84.01 -15.07
C LYS A 629 -16.46 85.43 -14.61
N ARG A 630 -15.97 85.86 -13.44
CA ARG A 630 -16.16 87.23 -12.93
C ARG A 630 -15.18 88.25 -13.55
N LEU A 631 -14.08 87.81 -14.14
CA LEU A 631 -13.09 88.68 -14.80
C LEU A 631 -13.50 89.06 -16.22
N ILE A 632 -14.24 88.19 -16.90
CA ILE A 632 -14.81 88.43 -18.23
C ILE A 632 -15.98 89.42 -18.11
N PRO A 633 -16.06 90.46 -18.95
CA PRO A 633 -17.13 91.45 -18.87
C PRO A 633 -18.51 90.83 -19.07
N GLN A 634 -19.50 91.36 -18.37
CA GLN A 634 -20.90 90.92 -18.45
C GLN A 634 -21.74 91.76 -19.43
N GLY A 635 -21.13 92.78 -20.06
CA GLY A 635 -21.83 93.69 -20.97
C GLY A 635 -20.94 94.82 -21.48
N ILE A 636 -21.52 95.70 -22.28
CA ILE A 636 -20.87 96.93 -22.75
C ILE A 636 -20.95 98.05 -21.68
N PRO A 637 -20.03 99.02 -21.64
CA PRO A 637 -20.16 100.15 -20.71
C PRO A 637 -21.46 100.92 -20.92
N GLN A 638 -22.12 101.30 -19.82
CA GLN A 638 -23.44 101.97 -19.84
C GLN A 638 -23.48 103.22 -20.72
N SER A 639 -22.36 103.95 -20.83
CA SER A 639 -22.28 105.12 -21.72
C SER A 639 -22.43 104.77 -23.21
N PHE A 640 -22.30 103.51 -23.62
CA PHE A 640 -22.35 103.09 -25.02
C PHE A 640 -23.66 102.39 -25.40
N GLU A 641 -24.52 102.02 -24.46
CA GLU A 641 -25.76 101.26 -24.71
C GLU A 641 -26.71 101.92 -25.73
N GLU A 642 -26.78 103.26 -25.76
CA GLU A 642 -27.63 103.99 -26.73
C GLU A 642 -27.00 104.18 -28.12
N TYR A 643 -25.70 103.91 -28.24
CA TYR A 643 -24.91 104.15 -29.45
C TYR A 643 -24.49 102.86 -30.13
N VAL A 644 -24.46 101.76 -29.39
CA VAL A 644 -23.96 100.47 -29.83
C VAL A 644 -24.89 99.36 -29.34
N SER A 645 -25.27 98.45 -30.25
CA SER A 645 -25.83 97.14 -29.91
C SER A 645 -24.70 96.12 -29.95
N TYR A 646 -24.66 95.13 -29.06
CA TYR A 646 -23.51 94.24 -28.92
C TYR A 646 -23.92 92.80 -28.65
N GLY A 647 -23.04 91.85 -28.90
CA GLY A 647 -23.17 90.47 -28.48
C GLY A 647 -21.80 89.98 -28.01
N MET A 648 -21.81 89.03 -27.09
CA MET A 648 -20.61 88.37 -26.61
C MET A 648 -20.88 86.89 -26.32
N PHE A 649 -19.85 86.07 -26.46
CA PHE A 649 -19.91 84.66 -26.09
C PHE A 649 -18.53 84.20 -25.64
N TYR A 650 -18.49 83.45 -24.54
CA TYR A 650 -17.29 82.83 -24.01
C TYR A 650 -17.57 81.37 -23.63
N LYS A 651 -16.68 80.46 -23.98
CA LYS A 651 -16.68 79.09 -23.50
C LYS A 651 -15.25 78.58 -23.40
N ALA A 652 -14.81 78.25 -22.20
CA ALA A 652 -13.53 77.57 -22.01
C ALA A 652 -13.61 76.10 -22.46
N MET A 653 -12.48 75.56 -22.94
CA MET A 653 -12.28 74.17 -23.31
C MET A 653 -12.55 73.27 -22.09
N HIS A 654 -11.90 73.52 -20.95
CA HIS A 654 -12.18 72.78 -19.71
C HIS A 654 -11.87 73.63 -18.46
N GLY A 655 -12.91 73.97 -17.70
CA GLY A 655 -12.78 74.73 -16.45
C GLY A 655 -12.40 76.19 -16.71
N VAL A 656 -11.11 76.47 -16.86
CA VAL A 656 -10.55 77.81 -17.13
C VAL A 656 -9.83 77.87 -18.48
N GLY A 657 -9.87 79.02 -19.16
CA GLY A 657 -9.30 79.21 -20.50
C GLY A 657 -8.33 80.40 -20.65
N GLY A 658 -7.52 80.41 -21.70
CA GLY A 658 -6.60 81.49 -22.08
C GLY A 658 -7.26 82.66 -22.81
N ASP A 659 -8.41 82.42 -23.44
CA ASP A 659 -9.16 83.43 -24.20
C ASP A 659 -9.67 84.60 -23.35
N TYR A 660 -9.63 85.80 -23.94
CA TYR A 660 -10.12 87.02 -23.32
C TYR A 660 -10.79 87.96 -24.31
N PHE A 661 -11.86 88.63 -23.87
CA PHE A 661 -12.34 89.82 -24.53
C PHE A 661 -12.78 90.86 -23.50
N ASP A 662 -12.74 92.14 -23.90
CA ASP A 662 -13.21 93.22 -23.04
C ASP A 662 -13.72 94.45 -23.79
N PHE A 663 -14.68 95.14 -23.15
CA PHE A 663 -15.12 96.49 -23.49
C PHE A 663 -14.79 97.42 -22.31
N ILE A 664 -13.64 98.10 -22.37
CA ILE A 664 -13.12 98.88 -21.25
C ILE A 664 -13.43 100.38 -21.48
N PRO A 665 -14.19 101.05 -20.61
CA PRO A 665 -14.47 102.48 -20.78
C PRO A 665 -13.22 103.31 -20.48
N ILE A 666 -12.80 104.15 -21.43
CA ILE A 666 -11.70 105.10 -21.25
C ILE A 666 -12.24 106.48 -20.89
N SER A 667 -13.30 106.91 -21.58
CA SER A 667 -13.98 108.18 -21.36
C SER A 667 -15.46 108.04 -21.70
N ARG A 668 -16.22 109.15 -21.62
CA ARG A 668 -17.64 109.15 -22.02
C ARG A 668 -17.84 108.76 -23.49
N ASP A 669 -16.86 109.07 -24.35
CA ASP A 669 -16.96 108.89 -25.80
C ASP A 669 -16.02 107.83 -26.38
N GLU A 670 -15.08 107.30 -25.59
CA GLU A 670 -14.05 106.35 -26.03
C GLU A 670 -14.09 105.07 -25.18
N MET A 671 -14.03 103.92 -25.86
CA MET A 671 -13.88 102.60 -25.23
C MET A 671 -12.73 101.83 -25.87
N ALA A 672 -11.98 101.08 -25.07
CA ALA A 672 -11.08 100.06 -25.59
C ALA A 672 -11.87 98.78 -25.86
N ILE A 673 -11.60 98.15 -27.00
CA ILE A 673 -12.06 96.83 -27.36
C ILE A 673 -10.81 95.96 -27.40
N CYS A 674 -10.82 94.89 -26.62
CA CYS A 674 -9.73 93.93 -26.55
C CYS A 674 -10.29 92.56 -26.90
N VAL A 675 -9.61 91.83 -27.77
CA VAL A 675 -9.77 90.37 -27.91
C VAL A 675 -8.37 89.79 -27.94
N ALA A 676 -8.15 88.78 -27.11
CA ALA A 676 -6.85 88.16 -26.96
C ALA A 676 -7.00 86.66 -26.75
N ASP A 677 -6.01 85.92 -27.19
CA ASP A 677 -5.87 84.49 -26.97
C ASP A 677 -4.42 84.20 -26.53
N VAL A 678 -4.27 83.40 -25.49
CA VAL A 678 -2.99 83.02 -24.91
C VAL A 678 -2.65 81.62 -25.41
N SER A 679 -1.47 81.45 -26.01
CA SER A 679 -1.02 80.16 -26.53
C SER A 679 -1.13 79.01 -25.50
N ASN A 680 -1.62 77.86 -25.96
CA ASN A 680 -1.99 76.66 -25.17
C ASN A 680 -3.31 76.83 -24.39
N HIS A 681 -3.83 75.72 -23.86
CA HIS A 681 -5.07 75.70 -23.08
C HIS A 681 -4.85 75.26 -21.62
N GLY A 682 -5.79 75.59 -20.73
CA GLY A 682 -5.82 75.16 -19.32
C GLY A 682 -5.36 76.24 -18.31
N VAL A 683 -4.92 75.80 -17.12
CA VAL A 683 -4.71 76.70 -15.96
C VAL A 683 -3.58 77.72 -16.18
N GLY A 684 -2.48 77.34 -16.81
CA GLY A 684 -1.35 78.25 -17.08
C GLY A 684 -1.76 79.45 -17.95
N PRO A 685 -2.30 79.21 -19.17
CA PRO A 685 -2.84 80.27 -20.04
C PRO A 685 -3.89 81.15 -19.37
N ALA A 686 -4.78 80.57 -18.55
CA ALA A 686 -5.77 81.33 -17.77
C ALA A 686 -5.15 82.32 -16.76
N LEU A 687 -4.02 81.96 -16.14
CA LEU A 687 -3.28 82.87 -15.26
C LEU A 687 -2.62 84.01 -16.05
N VAL A 688 -2.04 83.69 -17.21
CA VAL A 688 -1.41 84.69 -18.09
C VAL A 688 -2.45 85.65 -18.68
N MET A 689 -3.63 85.16 -19.04
CA MET A 689 -4.77 85.99 -19.42
C MET A 689 -5.13 86.99 -18.32
N THR A 690 -5.22 86.51 -17.07
CA THR A 690 -5.53 87.35 -15.90
C THR A 690 -4.48 88.44 -15.68
N LEU A 691 -3.21 88.10 -15.88
CA LEU A 691 -2.07 89.02 -15.80
C LEU A 691 -2.13 90.09 -16.90
N MET A 692 -2.32 89.68 -18.16
CA MET A 692 -2.46 90.59 -19.30
C MET A 692 -3.64 91.55 -19.10
N ARG A 693 -4.79 91.03 -18.69
CA ARG A 693 -5.96 91.85 -18.33
C ARG A 693 -5.63 92.89 -17.27
N SER A 694 -4.95 92.49 -16.20
CA SER A 694 -4.56 93.39 -15.11
C SER A 694 -3.66 94.52 -15.61
N HIS A 695 -2.67 94.19 -16.43
CA HIS A 695 -1.78 95.15 -17.07
C HIS A 695 -2.55 96.11 -17.98
N LEU A 696 -3.40 95.60 -18.87
CA LEU A 696 -4.20 96.39 -19.79
C LEU A 696 -5.09 97.39 -19.03
N HIS A 697 -5.84 96.92 -18.03
CA HIS A 697 -6.69 97.79 -17.20
C HIS A 697 -5.86 98.86 -16.47
N THR A 698 -4.68 98.52 -16.00
CA THR A 698 -3.78 99.45 -15.30
C THR A 698 -3.25 100.52 -16.24
N ILE A 699 -2.81 100.14 -17.45
CA ILE A 699 -2.30 101.07 -18.47
C ILE A 699 -3.39 102.05 -18.90
N LEU A 700 -4.59 101.54 -19.19
CA LEU A 700 -5.74 102.37 -19.58
C LEU A 700 -6.17 103.32 -18.45
N LYS A 701 -6.18 102.87 -17.20
CA LYS A 701 -6.49 103.72 -16.03
C LYS A 701 -5.47 104.83 -15.81
N ARG A 702 -4.20 104.62 -16.19
CA ARG A 702 -3.15 105.66 -16.17
C ARG A 702 -3.36 106.73 -17.24
N GLY A 703 -4.24 106.48 -18.22
CA GLY A 703 -4.63 107.44 -19.25
C GLY A 703 -3.89 107.30 -20.58
N GLU A 704 -3.11 106.23 -20.78
CA GLU A 704 -2.56 105.93 -22.12
C GLU A 704 -3.71 105.45 -23.03
N LYS A 705 -3.77 106.01 -24.23
CA LYS A 705 -4.86 105.79 -25.21
C LYS A 705 -4.34 105.37 -26.58
N ASP A 706 -3.03 105.39 -26.79
CA ASP A 706 -2.42 104.97 -28.04
C ASP A 706 -2.26 103.43 -28.04
N PRO A 707 -3.03 102.68 -28.88
CA PRO A 707 -2.94 101.21 -28.93
C PRO A 707 -1.52 100.68 -29.16
N TYR A 708 -0.69 101.40 -29.93
CA TYR A 708 0.71 101.02 -30.18
C TYR A 708 1.53 101.04 -28.89
N ARG A 709 1.41 102.10 -28.09
CA ARG A 709 2.13 102.22 -26.81
C ARG A 709 1.64 101.22 -25.79
N ILE A 710 0.33 101.00 -25.74
CA ILE A 710 -0.26 99.99 -24.86
C ILE A 710 0.29 98.60 -25.21
N ALA A 711 0.32 98.25 -26.50
CA ALA A 711 0.86 96.96 -26.94
C ALA A 711 2.35 96.79 -26.65
N LEU A 712 3.15 97.85 -26.76
CA LEU A 712 4.56 97.81 -26.36
C LEU A 712 4.76 97.55 -24.87
N GLU A 713 3.98 98.23 -24.03
CA GLU A 713 4.06 98.03 -22.57
C GLU A 713 3.54 96.64 -22.19
N LEU A 714 2.52 96.12 -22.89
CA LEU A 714 2.04 94.75 -22.71
C LEU A 714 3.07 93.70 -23.16
N ASN A 715 3.78 93.94 -24.26
CA ASN A 715 4.84 93.05 -24.76
C ASN A 715 6.02 93.01 -23.80
N GLU A 716 6.48 94.17 -23.30
CA GLU A 716 7.57 94.25 -22.33
C GLU A 716 7.28 93.43 -21.06
N ARG A 717 6.08 93.62 -20.50
CA ARG A 717 5.67 92.93 -19.27
C ARG A 717 5.50 91.44 -19.49
N THR A 718 4.76 91.05 -20.55
CA THR A 718 4.53 89.64 -20.87
C THR A 718 5.87 88.93 -21.13
N TYR A 719 6.75 89.49 -21.97
CA TYR A 719 8.05 88.90 -22.29
C TYR A 719 8.95 88.69 -21.05
N ALA A 720 8.86 89.59 -20.06
CA ALA A 720 9.63 89.48 -18.81
C ALA A 720 9.00 88.54 -17.77
N GLU A 721 7.68 88.39 -17.76
CA GLU A 721 6.93 87.70 -16.70
C GLU A 721 6.48 86.29 -17.10
N THR A 722 6.55 85.90 -18.37
CA THR A 722 6.14 84.58 -18.87
C THR A 722 7.29 83.78 -19.51
N PRO A 723 7.22 82.42 -19.50
CA PRO A 723 8.16 81.57 -20.23
C PRO A 723 8.19 81.87 -21.74
N GLU A 724 9.33 81.59 -22.40
CA GLU A 724 9.56 81.85 -23.84
C GLU A 724 8.55 81.20 -24.79
N ASN A 725 7.87 80.13 -24.37
CA ASN A 725 6.88 79.41 -25.17
C ASN A 725 5.44 79.89 -24.94
N ILE A 726 5.23 80.95 -24.15
CA ILE A 726 3.92 81.57 -23.95
C ILE A 726 3.89 82.91 -24.67
N PHE A 727 2.91 83.07 -25.55
CA PHE A 727 2.64 84.32 -26.24
C PHE A 727 1.14 84.57 -26.31
N ILE A 728 0.76 85.82 -26.58
CA ILE A 728 -0.63 86.27 -26.60
C ILE A 728 -0.91 86.90 -27.96
N THR A 729 -1.83 86.32 -28.73
CA THR A 729 -2.38 87.01 -29.89
C THR A 729 -3.36 88.08 -29.40
N LEU A 730 -3.25 89.31 -29.89
CA LEU A 730 -4.05 90.44 -29.38
C LEU A 730 -4.60 91.31 -30.51
N PHE A 731 -5.88 91.66 -30.43
CA PHE A 731 -6.49 92.80 -31.10
C PHE A 731 -6.89 93.84 -30.05
N LEU A 732 -6.33 95.06 -30.14
CA LEU A 732 -6.65 96.15 -29.24
C LEU A 732 -7.02 97.40 -30.03
N GLY A 733 -8.24 97.90 -29.85
CA GLY A 733 -8.74 99.10 -30.52
C GLY A 733 -9.35 100.11 -29.57
N ILE A 734 -9.06 101.40 -29.76
CA ILE A 734 -9.78 102.51 -29.11
C ILE A 734 -10.85 103.02 -30.08
N TYR A 735 -12.11 102.76 -29.73
CA TYR A 735 -13.28 103.18 -30.52
C TYR A 735 -13.88 104.47 -29.97
N ASN A 736 -14.07 105.46 -30.84
CA ASN A 736 -14.76 106.71 -30.51
C ASN A 736 -16.19 106.68 -31.04
N ARG A 737 -17.20 106.72 -30.16
CA ARG A 737 -18.62 106.62 -30.57
C ARG A 737 -19.14 107.83 -31.36
N LYS A 738 -18.49 108.99 -31.29
CA LYS A 738 -18.94 110.21 -31.99
C LYS A 738 -18.50 110.18 -33.45
N SER A 739 -17.23 109.91 -33.71
CA SER A 739 -16.72 109.78 -35.08
C SER A 739 -17.07 108.42 -35.70
N GLY A 740 -17.15 107.38 -34.86
CA GLY A 740 -17.16 105.97 -35.25
C GLY A 740 -15.83 105.51 -35.85
N GLU A 741 -14.75 106.25 -35.58
CA GLU A 741 -13.39 105.85 -35.90
C GLU A 741 -12.83 104.98 -34.77
N MET A 742 -12.10 103.94 -35.14
CA MET A 742 -11.32 103.10 -34.25
C MET A 742 -9.85 103.15 -34.66
N ILE A 743 -8.99 103.51 -33.73
CA ILE A 743 -7.54 103.33 -33.88
C ILE A 743 -7.20 102.00 -33.21
N TYR A 744 -6.48 101.11 -33.88
CA TYR A 744 -6.21 99.78 -33.34
C TYR A 744 -4.81 99.27 -33.68
N VAL A 745 -4.35 98.28 -32.92
CA VAL A 745 -3.27 97.38 -33.32
C VAL A 745 -3.78 95.94 -33.37
N SER A 746 -3.14 95.16 -34.23
CA SER A 746 -3.18 93.71 -34.21
C SER A 746 -1.77 93.21 -33.92
N ALA A 747 -1.66 92.25 -33.01
CA ALA A 747 -0.44 91.55 -32.64
C ALA A 747 -0.66 90.06 -32.84
N GLY A 748 -0.64 89.63 -34.11
CA GLY A 748 -0.79 88.22 -34.51
C GLY A 748 -2.20 87.63 -34.41
N HIS A 749 -3.22 88.42 -34.09
CA HIS A 749 -4.59 87.95 -33.91
C HIS A 749 -5.39 87.89 -35.22
N ASN A 750 -6.48 87.12 -35.22
CA ASN A 750 -7.33 86.92 -36.39
C ASN A 750 -7.91 88.26 -36.92
N PRO A 751 -8.02 88.45 -38.26
CA PRO A 751 -8.61 89.66 -38.82
C PRO A 751 -10.08 89.84 -38.42
N PRO A 752 -10.48 91.02 -37.92
CA PRO A 752 -11.88 91.31 -37.68
C PRO A 752 -12.66 91.40 -38.98
N TYR A 753 -13.92 91.01 -38.90
CA TYR A 753 -14.90 91.22 -39.95
C TYR A 753 -15.70 92.49 -39.70
N VAL A 754 -15.91 93.27 -40.75
CA VAL A 754 -16.83 94.40 -40.78
C VAL A 754 -17.91 94.12 -41.82
N TYR A 755 -19.16 94.01 -41.35
CA TYR A 755 -20.31 93.99 -42.23
C TYR A 755 -20.79 95.42 -42.47
N ARG A 756 -20.73 95.83 -43.74
CA ARG A 756 -21.16 97.15 -44.21
C ARG A 756 -22.67 97.15 -44.44
N TYR A 757 -23.41 97.87 -43.60
CA TYR A 757 -24.87 97.83 -43.60
C TYR A 757 -25.49 98.36 -44.91
N LYS A 758 -24.85 99.38 -45.49
CA LYS A 758 -25.35 100.05 -46.70
C LYS A 758 -25.11 99.24 -47.98
N SER A 759 -23.96 98.61 -48.12
CA SER A 759 -23.59 97.80 -49.30
C SER A 759 -23.92 96.32 -49.14
N GLU A 760 -24.35 95.89 -47.95
CA GLU A 760 -24.60 94.48 -47.60
C GLU A 760 -23.39 93.58 -47.91
N SER A 761 -22.19 94.12 -47.73
CA SER A 761 -20.93 93.44 -48.00
C SER A 761 -20.19 93.15 -46.71
N LEU A 762 -19.43 92.06 -46.70
CA LEU A 762 -18.50 91.72 -45.63
C LEU A 762 -17.09 92.05 -46.11
N GLU A 763 -16.31 92.72 -45.27
CA GLU A 763 -14.89 92.98 -45.50
C GLU A 763 -14.10 92.62 -44.25
N THR A 764 -12.81 92.33 -44.41
CA THR A 764 -11.88 92.17 -43.28
C THR A 764 -11.09 93.45 -43.08
N VAL A 765 -10.80 93.79 -41.83
CA VAL A 765 -9.87 94.88 -41.52
C VAL A 765 -8.44 94.31 -41.47
N PRO A 766 -7.42 94.98 -42.02
CA PRO A 766 -6.06 94.47 -41.98
C PRO A 766 -5.58 94.14 -40.56
N ALA A 767 -5.28 92.88 -40.32
CA ALA A 767 -4.68 92.36 -39.10
C ALA A 767 -3.42 91.55 -39.44
N GLY A 768 -2.56 91.36 -38.45
CA GLY A 768 -1.23 90.76 -38.59
C GLY A 768 -0.32 91.18 -37.45
N GLY A 769 1.00 91.17 -37.69
CA GLY A 769 2.01 91.49 -36.69
C GLY A 769 2.49 90.27 -35.90
N MET A 770 3.38 90.50 -34.95
CA MET A 770 3.92 89.45 -34.07
C MET A 770 3.04 89.36 -32.80
N PRO A 771 2.80 88.16 -32.23
CA PRO A 771 2.14 88.02 -30.93
C PRO A 771 2.90 88.71 -29.79
N ILE A 772 2.16 89.19 -28.79
CA ILE A 772 2.69 89.78 -27.56
C ILE A 772 3.46 88.70 -26.78
N GLY A 773 4.67 89.00 -26.30
CA GLY A 773 5.53 88.09 -25.56
C GLY A 773 6.36 87.13 -26.42
N ALA A 774 6.16 87.10 -27.74
CA ALA A 774 6.90 86.18 -28.62
C ALA A 774 8.33 86.64 -28.94
N VAL A 775 8.58 87.95 -28.90
CA VAL A 775 9.90 88.57 -29.12
C VAL A 775 10.07 89.76 -28.19
N ASP A 776 11.32 90.18 -27.99
CA ASP A 776 11.62 91.40 -27.23
C ASP A 776 11.00 92.66 -27.87
N ASN A 777 10.99 93.75 -27.10
CA ASN A 777 10.40 95.01 -27.54
C ASN A 777 11.16 95.68 -28.70
N GLU A 778 12.45 95.40 -28.87
CA GLU A 778 13.23 95.98 -29.97
C GLU A 778 12.67 95.50 -31.31
N LEU A 779 12.49 94.19 -31.45
CA LEU A 779 11.90 93.60 -32.65
C LEU A 779 10.40 93.88 -32.73
N PHE A 780 9.65 93.73 -31.64
CA PHE A 780 8.19 93.92 -31.63
C PHE A 780 7.79 95.32 -32.10
N SER A 781 8.49 96.36 -31.63
CA SER A 781 8.21 97.76 -31.97
C SER A 781 8.37 98.11 -33.45
N SER A 782 9.19 97.34 -34.18
CA SER A 782 9.43 97.51 -35.62
C SER A 782 8.32 96.90 -36.50
N ILE A 783 7.54 95.98 -35.93
CA ILE A 783 6.52 95.19 -36.66
C ILE A 783 5.12 95.71 -36.38
N VAL A 784 4.80 95.98 -35.11
CA VAL A 784 3.47 96.45 -34.69
C VAL A 784 3.25 97.89 -35.14
N LYS A 785 2.03 98.24 -35.54
CA LYS A 785 1.69 99.61 -35.97
C LYS A 785 0.22 99.93 -35.71
N ASN A 786 -0.05 101.20 -35.46
CA ASN A 786 -1.42 101.70 -35.44
C ASN A 786 -2.04 101.65 -36.83
N GLN A 787 -3.30 101.24 -36.85
CA GLN A 787 -4.17 101.24 -38.01
C GLN A 787 -5.49 101.90 -37.66
N LYS A 788 -6.28 102.21 -38.68
CA LYS A 788 -7.57 102.92 -38.54
C LYS A 788 -8.66 102.15 -39.23
N ALA A 789 -9.79 101.99 -38.55
CA ALA A 789 -11.01 101.42 -39.09
C ALA A 789 -12.18 102.36 -38.80
N GLY A 790 -12.99 102.67 -39.81
CA GLY A 790 -14.20 103.47 -39.66
C GLY A 790 -15.44 102.59 -39.72
N LEU A 791 -16.39 102.81 -38.80
CA LEU A 791 -17.71 102.17 -38.79
C LEU A 791 -18.78 103.23 -39.06
N ALA A 792 -19.56 103.08 -40.13
CA ALA A 792 -20.73 103.92 -40.38
C ALA A 792 -21.92 103.45 -39.53
N ALA A 793 -22.95 104.30 -39.40
CA ALA A 793 -24.17 103.90 -38.71
C ALA A 793 -24.80 102.66 -39.40
N GLY A 794 -25.09 101.63 -38.60
CA GLY A 794 -25.57 100.33 -39.03
C GLY A 794 -24.48 99.25 -39.17
N ASP A 795 -23.22 99.64 -39.37
CA ASP A 795 -22.12 98.68 -39.58
C ASP A 795 -21.87 97.83 -38.33
N LEU A 796 -21.56 96.55 -38.56
CA LEU A 796 -21.26 95.57 -37.52
C LEU A 796 -19.77 95.23 -37.58
N PHE A 797 -19.09 95.36 -36.44
CA PHE A 797 -17.76 94.81 -36.20
C PHE A 797 -17.89 93.46 -35.49
N PHE A 798 -17.14 92.46 -35.95
CA PHE A 798 -17.09 91.13 -35.38
C PHE A 798 -15.63 90.67 -35.24
N GLN A 799 -15.27 90.24 -34.03
CA GLN A 799 -13.96 89.69 -33.70
C GLN A 799 -14.14 88.39 -32.91
N TYR A 800 -13.19 87.48 -33.08
CA TYR A 800 -13.25 86.13 -32.54
C TYR A 800 -11.85 85.56 -32.35
N THR A 801 -11.73 84.57 -31.47
CA THR A 801 -10.52 83.76 -31.28
C THR A 801 -10.51 82.56 -32.23
N ASP A 802 -9.34 81.97 -32.44
CA ASP A 802 -9.13 80.88 -33.39
C ASP A 802 -9.93 79.61 -33.05
N GLY A 803 -10.27 79.38 -31.79
CA GLY A 803 -11.15 78.29 -31.38
C GLY A 803 -12.53 78.26 -32.06
N VAL A 804 -12.97 79.34 -32.73
CA VAL A 804 -14.15 79.32 -33.61
C VAL A 804 -13.86 78.71 -34.98
N ASN A 805 -12.92 79.28 -35.74
CA ASN A 805 -12.64 78.83 -37.11
C ASN A 805 -11.84 77.54 -37.15
N GLU A 806 -11.10 77.23 -36.08
CA GLU A 806 -10.32 76.01 -35.94
C GLU A 806 -11.07 74.90 -35.19
N ALA A 807 -12.31 75.13 -34.77
CA ALA A 807 -13.17 74.10 -34.19
C ALA A 807 -13.28 72.88 -35.11
N MET A 808 -12.99 71.68 -34.60
CA MET A 808 -12.97 70.45 -35.39
C MET A 808 -14.21 69.57 -35.15
N ASN A 809 -14.69 68.95 -36.22
CA ASN A 809 -15.67 67.87 -36.13
C ASN A 809 -15.00 66.51 -35.87
N ALA A 810 -15.80 65.45 -35.73
CA ALA A 810 -15.31 64.09 -35.49
C ALA A 810 -14.44 63.48 -36.61
N LEU A 811 -14.31 64.18 -37.75
CA LEU A 811 -13.45 63.81 -38.88
C LEU A 811 -12.21 64.72 -38.98
N ASP A 812 -11.92 65.50 -37.92
CA ASP A 812 -10.80 66.45 -37.84
C ASP A 812 -10.83 67.56 -38.91
N HIS A 813 -12.00 67.83 -39.51
CA HIS A 813 -12.17 68.97 -40.40
C HIS A 813 -12.44 70.25 -39.60
N LEU A 814 -11.69 71.32 -39.91
CA LEU A 814 -11.88 72.65 -39.33
C LEU A 814 -13.22 73.26 -39.78
N TYR A 815 -13.83 74.03 -38.89
CA TYR A 815 -15.06 74.79 -39.16
C TYR A 815 -14.84 75.78 -40.32
N GLY A 816 -13.70 76.48 -40.29
CA GLY A 816 -13.20 77.34 -41.35
C GLY A 816 -13.90 78.70 -41.44
N ASN A 817 -13.18 79.67 -42.01
CA ASN A 817 -13.68 81.03 -42.18
C ASN A 817 -14.87 81.12 -43.15
N GLU A 818 -14.95 80.24 -44.14
CA GLU A 818 -16.04 80.27 -45.13
C GLU A 818 -17.44 80.14 -44.52
N ARG A 819 -17.59 79.33 -43.46
CA ARG A 819 -18.88 79.17 -42.76
C ARG A 819 -19.23 80.41 -41.97
N LEU A 820 -18.25 80.96 -41.26
CA LEU A 820 -18.39 82.19 -40.49
C LEU A 820 -18.79 83.36 -41.40
N GLU A 821 -18.11 83.53 -42.53
CA GLU A 821 -18.41 84.56 -43.54
C GLU A 821 -19.82 84.43 -44.10
N LYS A 822 -20.27 83.21 -44.42
CA LYS A 822 -21.64 82.94 -44.89
C LYS A 822 -22.69 83.37 -43.86
N ILE A 823 -22.47 83.06 -42.58
CA ILE A 823 -23.39 83.45 -41.51
C ILE A 823 -23.38 84.98 -41.34
N LEU A 824 -22.21 85.62 -41.31
CA LEU A 824 -22.08 87.07 -41.16
C LEU A 824 -22.71 87.83 -42.34
N LEU A 825 -22.58 87.33 -43.57
CA LEU A 825 -23.24 87.91 -44.75
C LEU A 825 -24.77 87.76 -44.68
N ALA A 826 -25.27 86.57 -44.33
CA ALA A 826 -26.70 86.28 -44.29
C ALA A 826 -27.43 86.97 -43.12
N MET A 827 -26.77 87.04 -41.97
CA MET A 827 -27.34 87.57 -40.73
C MET A 827 -26.86 88.99 -40.41
N GLY A 828 -26.02 89.59 -41.27
CA GLY A 828 -25.36 90.87 -41.04
C GLY A 828 -26.29 92.05 -40.76
N ARG A 829 -27.61 91.96 -41.00
CA ARG A 829 -28.60 92.98 -40.60
C ARG A 829 -29.28 92.72 -39.25
N LYS A 830 -29.16 91.51 -38.68
CA LYS A 830 -29.79 91.10 -37.42
C LYS A 830 -29.05 91.68 -36.21
N LYS A 831 -29.63 91.52 -35.02
CA LYS A 831 -29.00 91.94 -33.76
C LYS A 831 -27.70 91.14 -33.53
N PRO A 832 -26.60 91.76 -33.07
CA PRO A 832 -25.32 91.09 -32.81
C PRO A 832 -25.44 89.86 -31.90
N GLU A 833 -26.29 89.90 -30.88
CA GLU A 833 -26.58 88.78 -29.99
C GLU A 833 -27.12 87.57 -30.75
N ALA A 834 -28.05 87.80 -31.68
CA ALA A 834 -28.63 86.74 -32.50
C ALA A 834 -27.61 86.17 -33.50
N ILE A 835 -26.68 87.00 -33.99
CA ILE A 835 -25.59 86.56 -34.87
C ILE A 835 -24.66 85.62 -34.11
N ILE A 836 -24.19 86.02 -32.91
CA ILE A 836 -23.32 85.20 -32.08
C ILE A 836 -23.99 83.88 -31.68
N GLN A 837 -25.25 83.92 -31.24
CA GLN A 837 -25.99 82.69 -30.92
C GLN A 837 -26.12 81.75 -32.12
N THR A 838 -26.28 82.30 -33.33
CA THR A 838 -26.35 81.51 -34.57
C THR A 838 -25.01 80.87 -34.88
N ILE A 839 -23.90 81.61 -34.75
CA ILE A 839 -22.54 81.08 -34.94
C ILE A 839 -22.26 79.98 -33.91
N ALA A 840 -22.51 80.22 -32.63
CA ALA A 840 -22.35 79.23 -31.57
C ALA A 840 -23.17 77.95 -31.84
N SER A 841 -24.44 78.10 -32.24
CA SER A 841 -25.29 76.95 -32.59
C SER A 841 -24.79 76.17 -33.82
N ASP A 842 -24.20 76.85 -34.80
CA ASP A 842 -23.65 76.20 -36.00
C ASP A 842 -22.33 75.48 -35.69
N VAL A 843 -21.49 76.05 -34.83
CA VAL A 843 -20.27 75.40 -34.30
C VAL A 843 -20.63 74.16 -33.48
N GLU A 844 -21.61 74.24 -32.57
CA GLU A 844 -22.11 73.08 -31.81
C GLU A 844 -22.60 71.97 -32.76
N ARG A 845 -23.40 72.33 -33.77
CA ARG A 845 -23.91 71.37 -34.76
C ARG A 845 -22.80 70.75 -35.60
N PHE A 846 -21.81 71.53 -35.98
CA PHE A 846 -20.69 71.07 -36.80
C PHE A 846 -19.76 70.13 -36.03
N THR A 847 -19.42 70.51 -34.80
CA THR A 847 -18.51 69.74 -33.93
C THR A 847 -19.19 68.51 -33.32
N GLY A 848 -20.50 68.57 -33.11
CA GLY A 848 -21.26 67.57 -32.35
C GLY A 848 -21.02 67.65 -30.83
N LYS A 849 -20.33 68.70 -30.36
CA LYS A 849 -19.92 68.89 -28.97
C LYS A 849 -20.78 69.97 -28.33
N ALA A 850 -21.28 69.72 -27.12
CA ALA A 850 -22.17 70.65 -26.43
C ALA A 850 -21.44 71.97 -26.09
N LEU A 851 -21.93 73.08 -26.66
CA LEU A 851 -21.36 74.41 -26.48
C LEU A 851 -22.28 75.30 -25.63
N LEU A 852 -23.59 75.20 -25.87
CA LEU A 852 -24.63 76.06 -25.27
C LEU A 852 -25.13 75.60 -23.89
N ILE A 853 -24.67 74.44 -23.40
CA ILE A 853 -25.05 73.89 -22.09
C ILE A 853 -24.00 74.29 -21.04
N ASP A 854 -24.47 74.60 -19.83
CA ASP A 854 -23.60 74.86 -18.68
C ASP A 854 -22.81 73.60 -18.29
N GLY A 855 -21.50 73.75 -18.08
CA GLY A 855 -20.58 72.66 -17.76
C GLY A 855 -19.31 72.67 -18.59
N PRO A 856 -18.41 71.70 -18.37
CA PRO A 856 -17.17 71.57 -19.12
C PRO A 856 -17.47 71.31 -20.60
N SER A 857 -16.69 71.95 -21.48
CA SER A 857 -16.76 71.71 -22.91
C SER A 857 -15.93 70.48 -23.27
N GLU A 858 -16.23 69.84 -24.40
CA GLU A 858 -15.35 68.83 -25.01
C GLU A 858 -14.60 69.41 -26.21
N LEU A 859 -14.63 70.74 -26.40
CA LEU A 859 -13.95 71.41 -27.50
C LEU A 859 -12.45 71.17 -27.48
N ASN A 860 -11.83 71.46 -28.62
CA ASN A 860 -10.38 71.37 -28.77
C ASN A 860 -9.66 72.62 -28.26
N ASP A 861 -10.38 73.74 -28.17
CA ASP A 861 -9.85 75.02 -27.71
C ASP A 861 -10.93 75.90 -27.04
N ASP A 862 -10.49 77.00 -26.44
CA ASP A 862 -11.34 78.05 -25.89
C ASP A 862 -12.03 78.84 -27.01
N ILE A 863 -13.22 79.38 -26.73
CA ILE A 863 -13.96 80.19 -27.69
C ILE A 863 -14.35 81.53 -27.06
N ALA A 864 -13.90 82.62 -27.67
CA ALA A 864 -14.35 83.97 -27.42
C ALA A 864 -14.84 84.63 -28.72
N MET A 865 -16.04 85.20 -28.66
CA MET A 865 -16.64 85.97 -29.76
C MET A 865 -17.20 87.28 -29.24
N LEU A 866 -16.97 88.34 -30.01
CA LEU A 866 -17.44 89.68 -29.71
C LEU A 866 -17.96 90.35 -30.98
N ALA A 867 -19.14 90.92 -30.89
CA ALA A 867 -19.78 91.62 -32.00
C ALA A 867 -20.36 92.93 -31.49
N PHE A 868 -20.20 94.02 -32.23
CA PHE A 868 -20.91 95.25 -31.91
C PHE A 868 -21.28 96.05 -33.16
N ARG A 869 -22.44 96.70 -33.10
CA ARG A 869 -23.03 97.48 -34.18
C ARG A 869 -23.18 98.93 -33.78
N ARG A 870 -22.68 99.83 -34.61
CA ARG A 870 -22.93 101.27 -34.46
C ARG A 870 -24.39 101.59 -34.80
N LEU A 871 -25.11 102.25 -33.89
CA LEU A 871 -26.52 102.64 -34.09
C LEU A 871 -26.69 104.09 -34.56
N LYS A 872 -25.83 105.00 -34.07
CA LYS A 872 -25.92 106.45 -34.29
C LYS A 872 -24.65 107.02 -34.90
#